data_AF-A0AAD7E6N5-F1
#
_entry.id   AF-A0AAD7E6N5-F1
#
_cell.length_a   1.000
_cell.length_b   1.000
_cell.length_c   1.000
_cell.angle_alpha   90.00
_cell.angle_beta   90.00
_cell.angle_gamma   90.00
#
_symmetry.space_group_name_H-M   'P 1'
#
loop_
_entity.id
_entity.type
_entity.pdbx_description
1 polymer ?
#
loop_
_entity_poly.entity_id
_entity_poly.type
_entity_poly.pdbx_seq_one_letter_code
_entity_poly.pdbx_strand_id
1 'polypeptide(L)'
;MLLIVLSSVYGSLYDHKPEDRLVSAFVSRALAHQTLQIIGGQQEIDFLHIHDCIDAFILAVARLERKTKKAARSQVLVEIFDVTGSKATVRQLLDKVLVLTRSKSPIQTLPQDNRFSMHYLEDSVTLLPEYTAKIRLDSGLIRLVGLYLKESVAYLEQKVQGCASDSPPHVVANRDLLKLHGCTANLLMAVEGQVYSLAFDRNPKRQDDMGPGTPDDYGSIWVVSELIIPDLLKVHIDSRDGNFFVQLQAVRFVFDHVELEDIGSDRAIFEWEIIINEPDGAFKLVLPDSGYQVFPPRRFDGWFSWIDVEADVYSFRLIPICCPSPPLPFYEQDPIQHSIHFDRYSKERPFDKTIPQTLCLRAKAALARVQDAIEYLDDVSRAGIPPNTRFMGDASGWVNKELLACANDCNHPTICMDTDDCACVEALFCPPPQRFPFLHRLGITYPPLDDRNSSLPEIVEQTSWMSVLRPEAARYLSADPSWPSVHVAAVNTTSESLRGPRLESVARLLDRDCFSADASMEMALRGRGRTSASQADIIFQPYYHARMWTGEGNLLDRLESNYPNHAGQVAIPFTYDWGLCLFFTWTIWDVRIRFSIPSAFKNVLAWSVMGDLNSPCYRPHQDILIPPRSCRTRELRPAFSDPARIGAPVDRTYLAFFHGTTWGQGGTLRRKLVCNRPLPNQGLTRFEESRVGMGVGHLPLPRPKWDKPRSHDDYVSILNSTIFCAVPPGVAGWAPRIEDAIFAGCIPVMFDDTSHLPFWELLDWSKFSVRVFTHEVQYLEEILMSYSMQEIQNMQANLLHVRDILMYPLDDEHEDMLVTRSPLSFALHQTQLRLLTRWPISGPEFYPSFVDVHVS
;
A
#
# COMPACT_ATOMS: atom_id res chain seq x y z
N MET A 1 7.56 -45.48 23.87
CA MET A 1 7.47 -44.27 23.05
C MET A 1 6.70 -44.60 21.79
N LEU A 2 5.79 -43.72 21.36
CA LEU A 2 5.05 -43.90 20.12
C LEU A 2 5.28 -42.63 19.29
N LEU A 3 5.82 -42.81 18.09
CA LEU A 3 6.06 -41.74 17.12
C LEU A 3 4.94 -41.81 16.08
N ILE A 4 4.28 -40.69 15.84
CA ILE A 4 3.28 -40.55 14.78
C ILE A 4 3.88 -39.65 13.71
N VAL A 5 3.96 -40.15 12.49
CA VAL A 5 4.36 -39.37 11.31
C VAL A 5 3.07 -38.94 10.60
N LEU A 6 2.84 -37.63 10.54
CA LEU A 6 1.67 -37.04 9.90
C LEU A 6 2.01 -36.70 8.45
N SER A 7 1.06 -36.92 7.54
CA SER A 7 1.11 -36.33 6.20
C SER A 7 0.66 -34.87 6.21
N SER A 8 0.33 -34.29 5.05
CA SER A 8 0.05 -32.85 4.90
C SER A 8 -1.27 -32.47 5.56
N VAL A 9 -1.22 -32.01 6.81
CA VAL A 9 -2.40 -31.64 7.60
C VAL A 9 -3.05 -30.35 7.09
N TYR A 10 -4.37 -30.34 6.98
CA TYR A 10 -5.18 -29.15 6.64
C TYR A 10 -6.57 -29.19 7.28
N GLY A 11 -7.27 -28.06 7.27
CA GLY A 11 -8.72 -28.00 7.54
C GLY A 11 -9.12 -27.10 8.72
N SER A 12 -8.24 -26.17 9.12
CA SER A 12 -8.51 -25.22 10.20
C SER A 12 -8.33 -23.77 9.74
N LEU A 13 -9.14 -22.84 10.27
CA LEU A 13 -8.91 -21.40 10.12
C LEU A 13 -7.62 -20.94 10.82
N TYR A 14 -7.18 -21.71 11.81
CA TYR A 14 -5.96 -21.50 12.58
C TYR A 14 -4.83 -22.42 12.13
N ASP A 15 -4.91 -22.97 10.91
CA ASP A 15 -3.72 -23.49 10.27
C ASP A 15 -2.64 -22.38 10.26
N HIS A 16 -1.37 -22.74 10.06
CA HIS A 16 -0.28 -21.75 10.01
C HIS A 16 -0.64 -20.57 9.08
N LYS A 17 0.06 -19.43 9.22
CA LYS A 17 -0.20 -18.22 8.41
C LYS A 17 -0.54 -18.64 6.98
N PRO A 18 -1.58 -18.10 6.32
CA PRO A 18 -2.09 -18.67 5.10
C PRO A 18 -0.99 -19.00 4.07
N GLU A 19 0.05 -18.17 4.00
CA GLU A 19 1.27 -18.31 3.18
C GLU A 19 2.17 -19.54 3.48
N ASP A 20 2.13 -20.11 4.69
CA ASP A 20 3.03 -21.18 5.17
C ASP A 20 2.60 -22.58 4.72
N ARG A 21 1.32 -22.79 4.38
CA ARG A 21 0.75 -24.10 4.05
C ARG A 21 -0.02 -24.05 2.73
N LEU A 22 0.20 -25.07 1.91
CA LEU A 22 -0.32 -25.12 0.54
C LEU A 22 -1.85 -24.93 0.44
N VAL A 23 -2.62 -25.66 1.26
CA VAL A 23 -4.08 -25.65 1.16
C VAL A 23 -4.68 -24.34 1.65
N SER A 24 -4.23 -23.81 2.80
CA SER A 24 -4.69 -22.51 3.32
C SER A 24 -4.30 -21.37 2.39
N ALA A 25 -3.07 -21.39 1.85
CA ALA A 25 -2.60 -20.38 0.89
C ALA A 25 -3.49 -20.32 -0.34
N PHE A 26 -3.84 -21.50 -0.87
CA PHE A 26 -4.70 -21.56 -2.06
C PHE A 26 -6.11 -21.10 -1.74
N VAL A 27 -6.71 -21.55 -0.63
CA VAL A 27 -8.09 -21.17 -0.28
C VAL A 27 -8.20 -19.66 -0.01
N SER A 28 -7.32 -19.09 0.82
CA SER A 28 -7.41 -17.66 1.16
C SER A 28 -7.17 -16.76 -0.06
N ARG A 29 -6.13 -17.03 -0.85
CA ARG A 29 -5.80 -16.25 -2.05
C ARG A 29 -6.85 -16.44 -3.15
N ALA A 30 -7.43 -17.64 -3.30
CA ALA A 30 -8.47 -17.88 -4.28
C ALA A 30 -9.77 -17.14 -3.94
N LEU A 31 -10.17 -17.13 -2.66
CA LEU A 31 -11.30 -16.34 -2.18
C LEU A 31 -11.11 -14.84 -2.43
N ALA A 32 -9.88 -14.34 -2.30
CA ALA A 32 -9.51 -12.96 -2.62
C ALA A 32 -9.13 -12.74 -4.10
N HIS A 33 -9.30 -13.72 -4.99
CA HIS A 33 -8.91 -13.62 -6.41
C HIS A 33 -7.44 -13.19 -6.66
N GLN A 34 -6.57 -13.38 -5.68
CA GLN A 34 -5.14 -13.06 -5.75
C GLN A 34 -4.36 -14.12 -6.53
N THR A 35 -3.18 -13.77 -7.01
CA THR A 35 -2.30 -14.68 -7.76
C THR A 35 -2.00 -15.96 -6.97
N LEU A 36 -2.15 -17.12 -7.58
CA LEU A 36 -1.82 -18.43 -7.00
C LEU A 36 -0.54 -18.96 -7.67
N GLN A 37 0.52 -19.16 -6.88
CA GLN A 37 1.78 -19.72 -7.37
C GLN A 37 1.80 -21.24 -7.19
N ILE A 38 2.15 -21.97 -8.26
CA ILE A 38 2.38 -23.41 -8.23
C ILE A 38 3.78 -23.73 -8.77
N ILE A 39 4.39 -24.80 -8.26
CA ILE A 39 5.68 -25.30 -8.72
C ILE A 39 5.48 -26.67 -9.32
N GLY A 40 5.67 -26.80 -10.62
CA GLY A 40 5.17 -27.94 -11.38
C GLY A 40 3.65 -28.04 -11.25
N GLY A 41 3.16 -29.05 -10.54
CA GLY A 41 1.73 -29.30 -10.34
C GLY A 41 1.37 -30.79 -10.33
N GLN A 42 2.28 -31.66 -10.76
CA GLN A 42 2.08 -33.10 -10.85
C GLN A 42 2.55 -33.85 -9.60
N GLN A 43 3.09 -33.16 -8.60
CA GLN A 43 3.50 -33.78 -7.34
C GLN A 43 2.27 -34.33 -6.61
N GLU A 44 2.31 -35.62 -6.25
CA GLU A 44 1.28 -36.28 -5.44
C GLU A 44 1.54 -36.02 -3.96
N ILE A 45 0.57 -35.38 -3.31
CA ILE A 45 0.59 -35.07 -1.89
C ILE A 45 -0.53 -35.88 -1.22
N ASP A 46 -0.22 -36.43 -0.04
CA ASP A 46 -1.21 -37.03 0.83
C ASP A 46 -1.76 -35.98 1.81
N PHE A 47 -3.03 -35.63 1.64
CA PHE A 47 -3.73 -34.60 2.40
C PHE A 47 -4.53 -35.22 3.55
N LEU A 48 -4.14 -34.91 4.78
CA LEU A 48 -4.78 -35.38 6.01
C LEU A 48 -5.65 -34.28 6.61
N HIS A 49 -6.95 -34.52 6.75
CA HIS A 49 -7.82 -33.55 7.40
C HIS A 49 -7.54 -33.49 8.91
N ILE A 50 -7.56 -32.30 9.53
CA ILE A 50 -7.21 -32.10 10.94
C ILE A 50 -8.04 -32.95 11.92
N HIS A 51 -9.32 -33.17 11.64
CA HIS A 51 -10.15 -34.09 12.45
C HIS A 51 -9.69 -35.55 12.38
N ASP A 52 -9.26 -36.04 11.21
CA ASP A 52 -8.70 -37.40 11.11
C ASP A 52 -7.35 -37.49 11.83
N CYS A 53 -6.56 -36.41 11.79
CA CYS A 53 -5.34 -36.28 12.61
C CYS A 53 -5.65 -36.39 14.11
N ILE A 54 -6.67 -35.66 14.60
CA ILE A 54 -7.11 -35.73 16.01
C ILE A 54 -7.56 -37.16 16.38
N ASP A 55 -8.35 -37.81 15.52
CA ASP A 55 -8.77 -39.21 15.72
C ASP A 55 -7.56 -40.15 15.85
N ALA A 56 -6.52 -39.96 15.02
CA ALA A 56 -5.29 -40.74 15.09
C ALA A 56 -4.52 -40.52 16.40
N PHE A 57 -4.43 -39.28 16.89
CA PHE A 57 -3.81 -38.99 18.18
C PHE A 57 -4.57 -39.64 19.34
N ILE A 58 -5.90 -39.59 19.35
CA ILE A 58 -6.72 -40.25 20.36
C ILE A 58 -6.49 -41.76 20.36
N LEU A 59 -6.45 -42.39 19.18
CA LEU A 59 -6.16 -43.82 19.03
C LEU A 59 -4.76 -44.18 19.52
N ALA A 60 -3.76 -43.35 19.21
CA ALA A 60 -2.39 -43.55 19.64
C ALA A 60 -2.24 -43.44 21.17
N VAL A 61 -2.90 -42.47 21.81
CA VAL A 61 -2.93 -42.34 23.27
C VAL A 61 -3.60 -43.57 23.89
N ALA A 62 -4.77 -43.98 23.39
CA ALA A 62 -5.45 -45.19 23.88
C ALA A 62 -4.60 -46.45 23.73
N ARG A 63 -3.84 -46.57 22.65
CA ARG A 63 -2.88 -47.67 22.45
C ARG A 63 -1.74 -47.61 23.46
N LEU A 64 -1.17 -46.44 23.69
CA LEU A 64 -0.10 -46.24 24.67
C LEU A 64 -0.57 -46.66 26.06
N GLU A 65 -1.78 -46.26 26.47
CA GLU A 65 -2.39 -46.68 27.73
C GLU A 65 -2.62 -48.19 27.82
N ARG A 66 -3.12 -48.83 26.76
CA ARG A 66 -3.30 -50.29 26.70
C ARG A 66 -1.97 -51.03 26.90
N LYS A 67 -0.87 -50.49 26.36
CA LYS A 67 0.45 -51.11 26.45
C LYS A 67 1.15 -50.85 27.78
N THR A 68 1.05 -49.64 28.35
CA THR A 68 1.63 -49.35 29.67
C THR A 68 0.98 -50.17 30.78
N LYS A 69 -0.32 -50.47 30.68
CA LYS A 69 -1.01 -51.40 31.60
C LYS A 69 -0.53 -52.85 31.52
N LYS A 70 0.10 -53.26 30.41
CA LYS A 70 0.56 -54.65 30.16
C LYS A 70 2.08 -54.83 30.23
N ALA A 71 2.85 -53.75 30.35
CA ALA A 71 4.31 -53.81 30.26
C ALA A 71 4.96 -54.09 31.64
N ALA A 72 5.86 -55.08 31.69
CA ALA A 72 6.80 -55.24 32.81
C ALA A 72 7.87 -54.12 32.76
N ARG A 73 8.36 -53.69 33.93
CA ARG A 73 9.13 -52.46 34.21
C ARG A 73 10.47 -52.22 33.44
N SER A 74 10.80 -52.95 32.37
CA SER A 74 12.15 -52.95 31.79
C SER A 74 12.29 -52.92 30.25
N GLN A 75 11.23 -52.72 29.46
CA GLN A 75 11.35 -52.56 28.00
C GLN A 75 10.94 -51.16 27.51
N VAL A 76 11.88 -50.42 26.91
CA VAL A 76 11.60 -49.22 26.13
C VAL A 76 11.26 -49.65 24.71
N LEU A 77 9.97 -49.69 24.38
CA LEU A 77 9.48 -50.00 23.02
C LEU A 77 9.25 -48.68 22.27
N VAL A 78 9.83 -48.52 21.09
CA VAL A 78 9.53 -47.41 20.16
C VAL A 78 8.71 -47.98 19.01
N GLU A 79 7.49 -47.49 18.80
CA GLU A 79 6.68 -47.79 17.61
C GLU A 79 6.54 -46.53 16.78
N ILE A 80 6.67 -46.66 15.46
CA ILE A 80 6.50 -45.57 14.50
C ILE A 80 5.29 -45.93 13.64
N PHE A 81 4.33 -45.02 13.54
CA PHE A 81 3.15 -45.18 12.70
C PHE A 81 2.93 -43.98 11.81
N ASP A 82 2.57 -44.23 10.56
CA ASP A 82 2.14 -43.23 9.60
C ASP A 82 0.62 -43.03 9.67
N VAL A 83 0.20 -41.78 9.56
CA VAL A 83 -1.20 -41.36 9.51
C VAL A 83 -1.41 -40.67 8.17
N THR A 84 -2.13 -41.36 7.29
CA THR A 84 -2.37 -40.92 5.91
C THR A 84 -3.82 -40.51 5.68
N GLY A 85 -4.07 -39.80 4.58
CA GLY A 85 -5.38 -39.25 4.22
C GLY A 85 -5.74 -39.50 2.75
N SER A 86 -6.07 -38.43 2.03
CA SER A 86 -6.43 -38.46 0.61
C SER A 86 -5.27 -38.02 -0.27
N LYS A 87 -4.85 -38.87 -1.21
CA LYS A 87 -3.85 -38.53 -2.22
C LYS A 87 -4.46 -37.72 -3.36
N ALA A 88 -3.80 -36.62 -3.75
CA ALA A 88 -4.12 -35.85 -4.95
C ALA A 88 -2.89 -35.07 -5.43
N THR A 89 -2.90 -34.65 -6.70
CA THR A 89 -1.86 -33.75 -7.20
C THR A 89 -2.12 -32.31 -6.79
N VAL A 90 -1.07 -31.49 -6.73
CA VAL A 90 -1.19 -30.03 -6.49
C VAL A 90 -2.12 -29.38 -7.52
N ARG A 91 -2.09 -29.84 -8.78
CA ARG A 91 -2.98 -29.34 -9.83
C ARG A 91 -4.44 -29.70 -9.56
N GLN A 92 -4.74 -30.93 -9.15
CA GLN A 92 -6.09 -31.34 -8.77
C GLN A 92 -6.62 -30.55 -7.56
N LEU A 93 -5.77 -30.29 -6.57
CA LEU A 93 -6.10 -29.41 -5.44
C LEU A 93 -6.46 -28.01 -5.94
N LEU A 94 -5.60 -27.40 -6.76
CA LEU A 94 -5.82 -26.06 -7.31
C LEU A 94 -7.14 -25.98 -8.08
N ASP A 95 -7.38 -26.90 -9.01
CA ASP A 95 -8.59 -26.89 -9.84
C ASP A 95 -9.87 -27.03 -8.98
N LYS A 96 -9.84 -27.83 -7.91
CA LYS A 96 -10.96 -27.93 -6.95
C LYS A 96 -11.15 -26.63 -6.17
N VAL A 97 -10.09 -26.02 -5.66
CA VAL A 97 -10.16 -24.74 -4.92
C VAL A 97 -10.71 -23.63 -5.82
N LEU A 98 -10.26 -23.55 -7.06
CA LEU A 98 -10.72 -22.55 -8.03
C LEU A 98 -12.23 -22.64 -8.29
N VAL A 99 -12.76 -23.86 -8.40
CA VAL A 99 -14.19 -24.12 -8.57
C VAL A 99 -14.96 -23.76 -7.31
N LEU A 100 -14.55 -24.28 -6.15
CA LEU A 100 -15.23 -24.06 -4.86
C LEU A 100 -15.34 -22.57 -4.48
N THR A 101 -14.35 -21.77 -4.86
CA THR A 101 -14.29 -20.33 -4.53
C THR A 101 -14.82 -19.43 -5.66
N ARG A 102 -15.23 -19.99 -6.80
CA ARG A 102 -15.51 -19.25 -8.06
C ARG A 102 -14.42 -18.22 -8.38
N SER A 103 -13.17 -18.56 -8.06
CA SER A 103 -12.05 -17.60 -8.06
C SER A 103 -11.77 -16.98 -9.44
N LYS A 104 -11.32 -15.74 -9.54
CA LYS A 104 -10.79 -15.16 -10.80
C LYS A 104 -9.27 -15.00 -10.78
N SER A 105 -8.61 -15.80 -9.92
CA SER A 105 -7.17 -15.72 -9.65
C SER A 105 -6.32 -15.98 -10.89
N PRO A 106 -5.30 -15.13 -11.14
CA PRO A 106 -4.18 -15.46 -12.00
C PRO A 106 -3.40 -16.67 -11.43
N ILE A 107 -2.86 -17.51 -12.32
CA ILE A 107 -2.07 -18.69 -11.94
C ILE A 107 -0.64 -18.51 -12.43
N GLN A 108 0.32 -18.47 -11.51
CA GLN A 108 1.74 -18.40 -11.82
C GLN A 108 2.38 -19.79 -11.70
N THR A 109 2.85 -20.34 -12.81
CA THR A 109 3.40 -21.72 -12.83
C THR A 109 4.91 -21.66 -12.98
N LEU A 110 5.61 -22.03 -11.91
CA LEU A 110 7.06 -22.21 -11.93
C LEU A 110 7.43 -23.62 -12.40
N PRO A 111 8.60 -23.80 -13.06
CA PRO A 111 9.14 -25.12 -13.37
C PRO A 111 9.28 -25.98 -12.11
N GLN A 112 9.17 -27.30 -12.26
CA GLN A 112 9.39 -28.22 -11.15
C GLN A 112 10.83 -28.10 -10.63
N ASP A 113 10.98 -27.99 -9.31
CA ASP A 113 12.27 -28.10 -8.64
C ASP A 113 12.43 -29.49 -8.00
N ASN A 114 13.67 -29.98 -7.91
CA ASN A 114 13.98 -31.27 -7.26
C ASN A 114 13.91 -31.18 -5.73
N ARG A 115 13.39 -30.07 -5.17
CA ARG A 115 13.29 -29.85 -3.73
C ARG A 115 12.11 -30.61 -3.10
N PHE A 116 11.12 -30.98 -3.91
CA PHE A 116 9.98 -31.78 -3.47
C PHE A 116 9.88 -33.03 -4.33
N SER A 117 9.85 -34.19 -3.68
CA SER A 117 9.62 -35.48 -4.36
C SER A 117 8.30 -35.46 -5.12
N MET A 118 8.25 -36.19 -6.25
CA MET A 118 6.99 -36.44 -6.97
C MET A 118 5.98 -37.19 -6.11
N HIS A 119 6.45 -37.95 -5.11
CA HIS A 119 5.62 -38.71 -4.18
C HIS A 119 6.09 -38.41 -2.75
N TYR A 120 5.19 -37.87 -1.92
CA TYR A 120 5.51 -37.46 -0.54
C TYR A 120 5.70 -38.63 0.45
N LEU A 121 5.25 -39.85 0.10
CA LEU A 121 5.39 -41.05 0.94
C LEU A 121 6.23 -42.11 0.21
N GLU A 122 7.21 -42.69 0.90
CA GLU A 122 7.94 -43.89 0.46
C GLU A 122 7.03 -45.13 0.52
N ASP A 123 7.38 -46.18 -0.25
CA ASP A 123 6.56 -47.40 -0.42
C ASP A 123 6.35 -48.23 0.87
N SER A 124 7.09 -47.96 1.95
CA SER A 124 6.96 -48.68 3.23
C SER A 124 6.24 -47.84 4.30
N VAL A 125 4.91 -47.84 4.27
CA VAL A 125 4.04 -47.16 5.25
C VAL A 125 3.62 -48.13 6.37
N THR A 126 3.88 -47.80 7.63
CA THR A 126 3.38 -48.57 8.78
C THR A 126 2.15 -47.88 9.36
N LEU A 127 0.96 -48.24 8.90
CA LEU A 127 -0.27 -47.58 9.34
C LEU A 127 -0.58 -47.84 10.83
N LEU A 128 -1.09 -46.81 11.50
CA LEU A 128 -1.63 -46.95 12.86
C LEU A 128 -2.78 -47.98 12.86
N PRO A 129 -2.73 -49.05 13.68
CA PRO A 129 -3.80 -50.04 13.72
C PRO A 129 -5.13 -49.41 14.12
N GLU A 130 -6.23 -49.87 13.53
CA GLU A 130 -7.60 -49.37 13.79
C GLU A 130 -7.87 -47.94 13.25
N TYR A 131 -6.88 -47.27 12.66
CA TYR A 131 -7.04 -45.96 12.04
C TYR A 131 -7.43 -46.06 10.55
N THR A 132 -8.42 -45.27 10.15
CA THR A 132 -8.78 -45.01 8.75
C THR A 132 -9.24 -43.56 8.61
N ALA A 133 -8.71 -42.83 7.63
CA ALA A 133 -9.15 -41.46 7.35
C ALA A 133 -10.58 -41.47 6.83
N LYS A 134 -11.46 -40.67 7.44
CA LYS A 134 -12.88 -40.61 7.10
C LYS A 134 -13.19 -39.45 6.16
N ILE A 135 -12.41 -38.37 6.22
CA ILE A 135 -12.68 -37.15 5.47
C ILE A 135 -11.88 -37.16 4.17
N ARG A 136 -12.60 -37.24 3.06
CA ARG A 136 -12.01 -37.12 1.71
C ARG A 136 -11.60 -35.67 1.43
N LEU A 137 -10.63 -35.50 0.54
CA LEU A 137 -10.15 -34.17 0.11
C LEU A 137 -11.30 -33.23 -0.26
N ASP A 138 -12.23 -33.67 -1.12
CA ASP A 138 -13.36 -32.85 -1.59
C ASP A 138 -14.23 -32.35 -0.42
N SER A 139 -14.62 -33.24 0.48
CA SER A 139 -15.43 -32.90 1.65
C SER A 139 -14.65 -32.02 2.64
N GLY A 140 -13.34 -32.22 2.78
CA GLY A 140 -12.49 -31.38 3.61
C GLY A 140 -12.31 -29.97 3.04
N LEU A 141 -12.14 -29.83 1.72
CA LEU A 141 -12.06 -28.52 1.06
C LEU A 141 -13.37 -27.75 1.13
N ILE A 142 -14.52 -28.42 0.93
CA ILE A 142 -15.85 -27.80 1.10
C ILE A 142 -15.99 -27.26 2.54
N ARG A 143 -15.61 -28.05 3.54
CA ARG A 143 -15.62 -27.60 4.95
C ARG A 143 -14.71 -26.40 5.17
N LEU A 144 -13.48 -26.44 4.66
CA LEU A 144 -12.51 -25.37 4.85
C LEU A 144 -12.96 -24.06 4.18
N VAL A 145 -13.39 -24.10 2.91
CA VAL A 145 -13.93 -22.92 2.22
C VAL A 145 -15.14 -22.38 2.97
N GLY A 146 -16.05 -23.26 3.43
CA GLY A 146 -17.19 -22.86 4.23
C GLY A 146 -16.82 -22.22 5.56
N LEU A 147 -15.72 -22.62 6.21
CA LEU A 147 -15.21 -21.97 7.41
C LEU A 147 -14.75 -20.53 7.12
N TYR A 148 -13.96 -20.32 6.07
CA TYR A 148 -13.50 -18.97 5.68
C TYR A 148 -14.67 -18.04 5.31
N LEU A 149 -15.66 -18.56 4.58
CA LEU A 149 -16.84 -17.78 4.23
C LEU A 149 -17.68 -17.44 5.48
N LYS A 150 -17.88 -18.38 6.40
CA LYS A 150 -18.61 -18.13 7.65
C LYS A 150 -17.90 -17.11 8.54
N GLU A 151 -16.57 -17.18 8.64
CA GLU A 151 -15.78 -16.17 9.37
C GLU A 151 -15.92 -14.79 8.71
N SER A 152 -15.94 -14.74 7.38
CA SER A 152 -16.15 -13.49 6.62
C SER A 152 -17.56 -12.93 6.87
N VAL A 153 -18.60 -13.78 6.89
CA VAL A 153 -19.96 -13.37 7.28
C VAL A 153 -19.96 -12.80 8.70
N ALA A 154 -19.40 -13.50 9.68
CA ALA A 154 -19.39 -13.04 11.07
C ALA A 154 -18.69 -11.67 11.21
N TYR A 155 -17.54 -11.51 10.55
CA TYR A 155 -16.81 -10.24 10.51
C TYR A 155 -17.63 -9.11 9.87
N LEU A 156 -18.21 -9.36 8.69
CA LEU A 156 -18.97 -8.37 7.95
C LEU A 156 -20.30 -8.03 8.65
N GLU A 157 -20.98 -8.99 9.25
CA GLU A 157 -22.18 -8.76 10.07
C GLU A 157 -21.85 -7.89 11.28
N GLN A 158 -20.74 -8.16 11.99
CA GLN A 158 -20.29 -7.30 13.09
C GLN A 158 -20.01 -5.88 12.60
N LYS A 159 -19.33 -5.73 11.46
CA LYS A 159 -19.02 -4.44 10.86
C LYS A 159 -20.28 -3.69 10.44
N VAL A 160 -21.25 -4.38 9.84
CA VAL A 160 -22.56 -3.84 9.44
C VAL A 160 -23.44 -3.51 10.65
N GLN A 161 -23.41 -4.30 11.73
CA GLN A 161 -24.09 -3.97 12.99
C GLN A 161 -23.48 -2.74 13.67
N GLY A 162 -22.16 -2.58 13.54
CA GLY A 162 -21.44 -1.38 13.98
C GLY A 162 -21.73 -0.14 13.14
N CYS A 163 -22.30 -0.30 11.94
CA CYS A 163 -22.86 0.81 11.19
C CYS A 163 -24.12 1.30 11.90
N ALA A 164 -24.07 2.49 12.49
CA ALA A 164 -25.24 3.10 13.09
C ALA A 164 -26.41 3.09 12.09
N SER A 165 -27.55 2.58 12.52
CA SER A 165 -28.77 2.40 11.73
C SER A 165 -29.23 3.74 11.13
N ASP A 166 -28.95 4.02 9.86
CA ASP A 166 -29.33 5.26 9.14
C ASP A 166 -29.06 6.59 9.88
N SER A 167 -28.33 6.53 10.98
CA SER A 167 -27.97 7.63 11.85
C SER A 167 -26.46 7.76 11.74
N PRO A 168 -25.93 8.94 11.45
CA PRO A 168 -24.51 9.13 11.18
C PRO A 168 -23.66 8.58 12.31
N PRO A 169 -22.62 7.80 11.99
CA PRO A 169 -21.71 7.29 13.00
C PRO A 169 -21.03 8.49 13.66
N HIS A 170 -21.15 8.55 15.00
CA HIS A 170 -20.46 9.49 15.87
C HIS A 170 -21.08 10.88 16.13
N VAL A 171 -22.41 10.95 16.35
CA VAL A 171 -23.05 12.10 17.04
C VAL A 171 -22.30 12.50 18.34
N VAL A 172 -21.67 11.54 19.04
CA VAL A 172 -20.90 11.80 20.27
C VAL A 172 -19.50 12.39 20.01
N ALA A 173 -18.86 12.09 18.88
CA ALA A 173 -17.47 12.51 18.63
C ALA A 173 -17.36 13.94 18.06
N ASN A 174 -18.42 14.42 17.37
CA ASN A 174 -18.51 15.78 16.83
C ASN A 174 -18.96 16.83 17.86
N ARG A 175 -19.31 16.43 19.09
CA ARG A 175 -19.77 17.33 20.16
C ARG A 175 -18.66 18.12 20.85
N ASP A 176 -17.44 17.62 20.88
CA ASP A 176 -16.36 18.22 21.67
C ASP A 176 -15.43 19.10 20.82
N LEU A 177 -16.00 20.21 20.32
CA LEU A 177 -15.27 21.19 19.53
C LEU A 177 -14.13 21.87 20.31
N LEU A 178 -14.12 21.76 21.65
CA LEU A 178 -13.01 22.22 22.50
C LEU A 178 -11.69 21.58 22.08
N LYS A 179 -11.71 20.38 21.49
CA LYS A 179 -10.53 19.70 20.96
C LYS A 179 -9.89 20.40 19.77
N LEU A 180 -10.64 21.24 19.06
CA LEU A 180 -10.09 22.04 17.97
C LEU A 180 -9.34 23.27 18.48
N HIS A 181 -9.44 23.65 19.75
CA HIS A 181 -8.74 24.81 20.30
C HIS A 181 -7.23 24.73 20.07
N GLY A 182 -6.67 25.76 19.43
CA GLY A 182 -5.25 25.84 19.07
C GLY A 182 -4.85 24.98 17.86
N CYS A 183 -5.80 24.34 17.17
CA CYS A 183 -5.50 23.58 15.96
C CYS A 183 -5.27 24.49 14.75
N THR A 184 -4.49 23.99 13.79
CA THR A 184 -4.51 24.46 12.41
C THR A 184 -5.40 23.56 11.57
N ALA A 185 -6.24 24.11 10.69
CA ALA A 185 -7.15 23.33 9.85
C ALA A 185 -7.26 23.89 8.43
N ASN A 186 -7.59 23.05 7.46
CA ASN A 186 -7.97 23.47 6.10
C ASN A 186 -9.49 23.65 6.03
N LEU A 187 -9.95 24.77 5.43
CA LEU A 187 -11.38 25.02 5.19
C LEU A 187 -11.78 24.54 3.79
N LEU A 188 -12.74 23.63 3.76
CA LEU A 188 -13.39 23.15 2.56
C LEU A 188 -14.78 23.75 2.39
N MET A 189 -15.21 23.87 1.14
CA MET A 189 -16.56 24.31 0.78
C MET A 189 -17.21 23.40 -0.27
N ALA A 190 -18.54 23.40 -0.30
CA ALA A 190 -19.35 22.73 -1.30
C ALA A 190 -19.68 23.66 -2.47
N VAL A 191 -19.22 23.34 -3.68
CA VAL A 191 -19.61 24.03 -4.93
C VAL A 191 -20.13 22.99 -5.90
N GLU A 192 -21.39 23.11 -6.32
CA GLU A 192 -22.07 22.10 -7.17
C GLU A 192 -22.02 20.67 -6.59
N GLY A 193 -22.06 20.54 -5.26
CA GLY A 193 -21.95 19.25 -4.55
C GLY A 193 -20.53 18.68 -4.50
N GLN A 194 -19.54 19.39 -5.03
CA GLN A 194 -18.13 18.99 -5.08
C GLN A 194 -17.31 19.71 -3.98
N VAL A 195 -16.25 19.06 -3.51
CA VAL A 195 -15.30 19.63 -2.55
C VAL A 195 -14.34 20.59 -3.23
N TYR A 196 -14.21 21.79 -2.66
CA TYR A 196 -13.20 22.77 -3.00
C TYR A 196 -12.51 23.31 -1.75
N SER A 197 -11.20 23.54 -1.82
CA SER A 197 -10.49 24.29 -0.79
C SER A 197 -10.67 25.79 -1.02
N LEU A 198 -10.89 26.55 0.04
CA LEU A 198 -10.80 28.01 -0.05
C LEU A 198 -9.32 28.38 -0.31
N ALA A 199 -9.00 28.82 -1.53
CA ALA A 199 -7.66 29.21 -1.94
C ALA A 199 -7.54 30.73 -2.05
N PHE A 200 -6.38 31.25 -1.63
CA PHE A 200 -6.08 32.68 -1.51
C PHE A 200 -4.89 33.04 -2.43
N ASP A 201 -5.09 33.09 -3.75
CA ASP A 201 -4.02 33.45 -4.71
C ASP A 201 -4.28 34.81 -5.40
N ARG A 202 -3.22 35.61 -5.54
CA ARG A 202 -3.18 36.93 -6.21
C ARG A 202 -3.10 36.83 -7.73
N ASN A 203 -2.92 35.65 -8.33
CA ASN A 203 -2.58 35.53 -9.75
C ASN A 203 -3.58 34.69 -10.58
N PRO A 204 -4.65 35.30 -11.14
CA PRO A 204 -5.67 34.60 -11.92
C PRO A 204 -5.13 33.87 -13.18
N LYS A 205 -3.93 34.21 -13.67
CA LYS A 205 -3.33 33.55 -14.86
C LYS A 205 -2.84 32.12 -14.61
N ARG A 206 -2.66 31.67 -13.36
CA ARG A 206 -2.33 30.27 -13.05
C ARG A 206 -3.54 29.34 -13.04
N GLN A 207 -4.75 29.92 -13.08
CA GLN A 207 -6.02 29.20 -12.99
C GLN A 207 -6.34 28.44 -14.30
N ASP A 208 -5.89 28.96 -15.45
CA ASP A 208 -6.11 28.35 -16.77
C ASP A 208 -5.32 27.04 -16.97
N ASP A 209 -4.15 26.89 -16.32
CA ASP A 209 -3.29 25.71 -16.47
C ASP A 209 -3.61 24.60 -15.44
N MET A 210 -4.16 24.94 -14.27
CA MET A 210 -4.32 24.03 -13.11
C MET A 210 -5.72 23.43 -12.92
N GLY A 211 -6.67 23.71 -13.83
CA GLY A 211 -8.06 23.26 -13.68
C GLY A 211 -8.77 23.90 -12.46
N PRO A 212 -10.06 23.56 -12.22
CA PRO A 212 -10.81 24.15 -11.12
C PRO A 212 -10.17 23.76 -9.77
N GLY A 213 -9.80 24.78 -8.99
CA GLY A 213 -9.01 24.76 -7.75
C GLY A 213 -8.97 23.41 -7.05
N THR A 214 -7.81 22.77 -7.14
CA THR A 214 -7.59 21.44 -6.61
C THR A 214 -7.51 21.51 -5.07
N PRO A 215 -8.22 20.63 -4.34
CA PRO A 215 -8.31 20.71 -2.87
C PRO A 215 -6.95 20.63 -2.14
N ASP A 216 -5.94 20.02 -2.75
CA ASP A 216 -4.64 19.72 -2.12
C ASP A 216 -3.54 20.77 -2.36
N ASP A 217 -3.70 21.69 -3.32
CA ASP A 217 -2.57 22.52 -3.78
C ASP A 217 -2.28 23.72 -2.87
N TYR A 218 -3.32 24.40 -2.37
CA TYR A 218 -3.19 25.67 -1.63
C TYR A 218 -4.30 25.87 -0.59
N GLY A 219 -4.55 24.86 0.26
CA GLY A 219 -5.56 24.98 1.32
C GLY A 219 -5.32 26.20 2.23
N SER A 220 -6.37 26.98 2.47
CA SER A 220 -6.40 28.03 3.50
C SER A 220 -6.09 27.41 4.86
N ILE A 221 -5.02 27.86 5.52
CA ILE A 221 -4.68 27.38 6.86
C ILE A 221 -5.36 28.32 7.88
N TRP A 222 -6.29 27.77 8.65
CA TRP A 222 -7.05 28.47 9.69
C TRP A 222 -6.48 28.11 11.06
N VAL A 223 -6.42 29.05 11.99
CA VAL A 223 -6.04 28.81 13.38
C VAL A 223 -7.27 28.89 14.26
N VAL A 224 -7.56 27.81 14.97
CA VAL A 224 -8.74 27.76 15.81
C VAL A 224 -8.45 28.45 17.16
N SER A 225 -8.99 29.66 17.24
CA SER A 225 -8.97 30.67 18.30
C SER A 225 -9.32 30.25 19.71
N GLU A 226 -10.64 30.20 19.89
CA GLU A 226 -11.34 30.36 21.15
C GLU A 226 -12.71 29.68 21.00
N LEU A 227 -13.09 28.90 21.99
CA LEU A 227 -14.38 28.22 22.04
C LEU A 227 -15.18 28.79 23.18
N ILE A 228 -16.28 29.47 22.85
CA ILE A 228 -17.05 30.24 23.82
C ILE A 228 -18.23 29.40 24.36
N ILE A 229 -18.85 28.55 23.51
CA ILE A 229 -20.01 27.70 23.83
C ILE A 229 -19.89 26.37 23.03
N PRO A 230 -20.42 25.22 23.50
CA PRO A 230 -20.39 23.94 22.77
C PRO A 230 -20.77 23.97 21.29
N ASP A 231 -21.59 24.95 20.85
CA ASP A 231 -22.07 25.07 19.46
C ASP A 231 -21.58 26.34 18.74
N LEU A 232 -20.64 27.08 19.34
CA LEU A 232 -20.13 28.34 18.78
C LEU A 232 -18.60 28.38 18.81
N LEU A 233 -17.99 28.16 17.63
CA LEU A 233 -16.54 28.20 17.43
C LEU A 233 -16.11 29.57 16.88
N LYS A 234 -15.24 30.30 17.60
CA LYS A 234 -14.53 31.45 17.04
C LYS A 234 -13.23 30.99 16.39
N VAL A 235 -13.14 31.16 15.08
CA VAL A 235 -11.93 30.82 14.30
C VAL A 235 -11.21 32.08 13.88
N HIS A 236 -9.89 32.08 14.04
CA HIS A 236 -9.02 33.20 13.67
C HIS A 236 -8.19 32.79 12.45
N ILE A 237 -8.18 33.65 11.44
CA ILE A 237 -7.41 33.39 10.22
C ILE A 237 -6.03 34.01 10.41
N ASP A 238 -4.99 33.17 10.53
CA ASP A 238 -3.61 33.64 10.67
C ASP A 238 -2.79 33.22 9.44
N SER A 239 -2.41 34.21 8.64
CA SER A 239 -1.54 34.05 7.46
C SER A 239 -0.08 33.94 7.91
N ARG A 240 0.34 32.79 8.46
CA ARG A 240 1.74 32.61 8.90
C ARG A 240 2.75 32.33 7.79
N ASP A 241 2.33 31.79 6.64
CA ASP A 241 3.23 31.40 5.57
C ASP A 241 3.17 32.34 4.36
N GLY A 242 3.41 33.64 4.58
CA GLY A 242 3.99 34.64 3.64
C GLY A 242 3.52 34.77 2.18
N ASN A 243 2.57 33.99 1.67
CA ASN A 243 2.19 33.91 0.26
C ASN A 243 0.68 33.85 0.03
N PHE A 244 -0.13 34.06 1.05
CA PHE A 244 -1.59 33.96 0.93
C PHE A 244 -2.20 35.33 1.17
N PHE A 245 -2.87 35.86 0.14
CA PHE A 245 -3.71 37.03 0.29
C PHE A 245 -5.14 36.58 0.12
N VAL A 246 -5.95 36.78 1.16
CA VAL A 246 -7.40 36.83 1.00
C VAL A 246 -7.70 38.10 0.20
N GLN A 247 -7.57 38.03 -1.12
CA GLN A 247 -8.24 39.00 -1.96
C GLN A 247 -9.69 38.53 -2.03
N LEU A 248 -10.46 38.82 -0.97
CA LEU A 248 -11.87 39.15 -1.16
C LEU A 248 -11.83 40.40 -2.05
N GLN A 249 -11.66 40.23 -3.37
CA GLN A 249 -11.77 41.34 -4.31
C GLN A 249 -13.11 41.98 -4.02
N ALA A 250 -13.07 43.17 -3.42
CA ALA A 250 -14.20 44.00 -3.03
C ALA A 250 -15.53 43.29 -3.29
N VAL A 251 -15.92 42.39 -2.38
CA VAL A 251 -17.29 41.90 -2.43
C VAL A 251 -18.09 43.16 -2.14
N ARG A 252 -18.70 43.73 -3.17
CA ARG A 252 -19.77 44.70 -2.96
C ARG A 252 -20.87 43.93 -2.26
N PHE A 253 -20.81 43.94 -0.94
CA PHE A 253 -21.85 43.48 -0.06
C PHE A 253 -23.01 44.45 -0.23
N VAL A 254 -23.93 44.13 -1.14
CA VAL A 254 -25.16 44.91 -1.28
C VAL A 254 -26.21 44.31 -0.36
N PHE A 255 -26.12 44.69 0.91
CA PHE A 255 -27.26 44.81 1.82
C PHE A 255 -27.00 46.01 2.73
N ASP A 256 -28.03 46.82 2.92
CA ASP A 256 -28.05 48.12 3.60
C ASP A 256 -27.01 48.30 4.74
N HIS A 257 -25.84 48.86 4.38
CA HIS A 257 -24.84 49.51 5.24
C HIS A 257 -23.63 48.73 5.81
N VAL A 258 -23.16 47.63 5.20
CA VAL A 258 -21.81 47.09 5.53
C VAL A 258 -20.91 47.02 4.30
N GLU A 259 -20.09 48.06 4.10
CA GLU A 259 -18.96 48.04 3.17
C GLU A 259 -17.72 47.49 3.91
N LEU A 260 -17.20 46.34 3.48
CA LEU A 260 -15.86 45.90 3.83
C LEU A 260 -14.89 46.56 2.84
N GLU A 261 -14.52 47.81 3.10
CA GLU A 261 -13.46 48.53 2.35
C GLU A 261 -12.07 47.91 2.57
N ASP A 262 -11.23 47.98 1.53
CA ASP A 262 -9.82 47.54 1.45
C ASP A 262 -9.09 47.47 2.81
N ILE A 263 -9.03 46.26 3.39
CA ILE A 263 -8.21 46.00 4.57
C ILE A 263 -6.78 45.76 4.08
N GLY A 264 -5.90 46.70 4.42
CA GLY A 264 -4.50 46.72 4.04
C GLY A 264 -3.75 45.41 4.32
N SER A 265 -2.64 45.24 3.59
CA SER A 265 -1.85 44.01 3.41
C SER A 265 -1.20 43.38 4.65
N ASP A 266 -1.55 43.79 5.87
CA ASP A 266 -0.94 43.27 7.10
C ASP A 266 -2.01 42.73 8.06
N ARG A 267 -2.16 41.40 8.09
CA ARG A 267 -2.89 40.62 9.12
C ARG A 267 -4.33 41.07 9.40
N ALA A 268 -5.23 40.90 8.44
CA ALA A 268 -6.67 40.99 8.70
C ALA A 268 -7.13 39.76 9.52
N ILE A 269 -7.49 39.98 10.79
CA ILE A 269 -8.09 38.98 11.67
C ILE A 269 -9.60 39.03 11.45
N PHE A 270 -10.22 37.92 11.05
CA PHE A 270 -11.68 37.79 10.95
C PHE A 270 -12.17 36.81 12.01
N GLU A 271 -13.18 37.20 12.77
CA GLU A 271 -13.90 36.33 13.70
C GLU A 271 -15.19 35.85 13.03
N TRP A 272 -15.41 34.54 13.06
CA TRP A 272 -16.61 33.88 12.51
C TRP A 272 -17.29 33.09 13.61
N GLU A 273 -18.62 33.04 13.56
CA GLU A 273 -19.43 32.09 14.31
C GLU A 273 -19.66 30.84 13.46
N ILE A 274 -19.63 29.66 14.07
CA ILE A 274 -19.79 28.39 13.35
C ILE A 274 -20.90 27.58 13.99
N ILE A 275 -21.88 27.18 13.17
CA ILE A 275 -22.98 26.29 13.58
C ILE A 275 -22.80 24.95 12.88
N ILE A 276 -22.68 23.87 13.65
CA ILE A 276 -22.33 22.55 13.13
C ILE A 276 -23.56 21.67 12.94
N ASN A 277 -23.57 20.93 11.85
CA ASN A 277 -24.38 19.75 11.67
C ASN A 277 -23.58 18.54 12.15
N GLU A 278 -23.82 18.12 13.42
CA GLU A 278 -23.14 16.99 14.06
C GLU A 278 -23.16 15.72 13.18
N PRO A 279 -24.32 15.31 12.59
CA PRO A 279 -24.41 14.24 11.61
C PRO A 279 -23.37 14.24 10.50
N ASP A 280 -23.25 15.36 9.81
CA ASP A 280 -22.49 15.43 8.56
C ASP A 280 -21.07 15.91 8.77
N GLY A 281 -20.75 16.50 9.94
CA GLY A 281 -19.48 17.20 10.18
C GLY A 281 -19.32 18.46 9.33
N ALA A 282 -20.40 18.90 8.68
CA ALA A 282 -20.48 20.13 7.92
C ALA A 282 -20.97 21.27 8.81
N PHE A 283 -20.70 22.51 8.44
CA PHE A 283 -21.05 23.67 9.26
C PHE A 283 -21.40 24.91 8.43
N LYS A 284 -22.04 25.88 9.10
CA LYS A 284 -22.36 27.22 8.61
C LYS A 284 -21.28 28.20 9.07
N LEU A 285 -20.81 29.08 8.19
CA LEU A 285 -19.97 30.22 8.55
C LEU A 285 -20.85 31.45 8.73
N VAL A 286 -21.08 31.87 9.97
CA VAL A 286 -22.00 32.94 10.35
C VAL A 286 -21.21 34.21 10.67
N LEU A 287 -21.67 35.34 10.14
CA LEU A 287 -21.11 36.64 10.50
C LEU A 287 -21.69 37.04 11.87
N PRO A 288 -20.85 37.30 12.90
CA PRO A 288 -21.31 37.60 14.25
C PRO A 288 -22.36 38.71 14.28
N ASP A 289 -23.40 38.53 15.10
CA ASP A 289 -24.50 39.48 15.33
C ASP A 289 -25.30 39.91 14.07
N SER A 290 -25.15 39.23 12.93
CA SER A 290 -25.78 39.63 11.66
C SER A 290 -27.04 38.85 11.29
N GLY A 291 -27.21 37.62 11.79
CA GLY A 291 -28.25 36.70 11.33
C GLY A 291 -28.01 36.09 9.94
N TYR A 292 -26.84 36.33 9.33
CA TYR A 292 -26.50 35.82 8.00
C TYR A 292 -25.31 34.86 8.04
N GLN A 293 -25.38 33.83 7.19
CA GLN A 293 -24.28 32.93 6.90
C GLN A 293 -23.72 33.13 5.48
N VAL A 294 -22.44 32.87 5.31
CA VAL A 294 -21.77 32.83 4.01
C VAL A 294 -22.28 31.61 3.25
N PHE A 295 -22.57 31.78 1.96
CA PHE A 295 -22.89 30.72 1.03
C PHE A 295 -21.88 30.73 -0.13
N PRO A 296 -21.25 29.58 -0.45
CA PRO A 296 -20.28 29.49 -1.54
C PRO A 296 -20.94 29.76 -2.90
N PRO A 297 -20.14 30.13 -3.91
CA PRO A 297 -20.67 30.40 -5.23
C PRO A 297 -21.28 29.14 -5.85
N ARG A 298 -22.25 29.33 -6.76
CA ARG A 298 -22.86 28.24 -7.52
C ARG A 298 -21.91 27.61 -8.55
N ARG A 299 -20.80 28.28 -8.86
CA ARG A 299 -19.74 27.83 -9.78
C ARG A 299 -18.40 28.22 -9.20
N PHE A 300 -17.34 27.52 -9.57
CA PHE A 300 -16.00 27.73 -9.00
C PHE A 300 -15.45 29.16 -9.20
N ASP A 301 -15.81 29.83 -10.29
CA ASP A 301 -15.43 31.21 -10.63
C ASP A 301 -16.42 32.28 -10.13
N GLY A 302 -17.43 31.87 -9.36
CA GLY A 302 -18.50 32.75 -8.89
C GLY A 302 -18.18 33.50 -7.59
N TRP A 303 -19.10 34.38 -7.20
CA TRP A 303 -19.02 35.16 -5.98
C TRP A 303 -19.75 34.49 -4.81
N PHE A 304 -19.20 34.63 -3.60
CA PHE A 304 -19.89 34.30 -2.37
C PHE A 304 -21.14 35.16 -2.19
N SER A 305 -22.13 34.62 -1.50
CA SER A 305 -23.37 35.32 -1.16
C SER A 305 -23.71 35.15 0.31
N TRP A 306 -24.60 35.99 0.83
CA TRP A 306 -25.15 35.84 2.17
C TRP A 306 -26.53 35.20 2.06
N ILE A 307 -26.80 34.23 2.93
CA ILE A 307 -28.13 33.65 3.10
C ILE A 307 -28.50 33.70 4.58
N ASP A 308 -29.80 33.59 4.85
CA ASP A 308 -30.31 33.54 6.22
C ASP A 308 -29.68 32.38 6.99
N VAL A 309 -29.30 32.62 8.25
CA VAL A 309 -28.72 31.58 9.12
C VAL A 309 -29.70 30.42 9.38
N GLU A 310 -31.00 30.67 9.30
CA GLU A 310 -32.05 29.66 9.46
C GLU A 310 -32.17 28.71 8.25
N ALA A 311 -31.53 29.03 7.11
CA ALA A 311 -31.49 28.13 5.97
C ALA A 311 -30.79 26.82 6.33
N ASP A 312 -31.43 25.68 6.03
CA ASP A 312 -30.91 24.34 6.29
C ASP A 312 -29.86 23.93 5.24
N VAL A 313 -28.74 24.66 5.26
CA VAL A 313 -27.66 24.57 4.28
C VAL A 313 -26.34 24.60 5.04
N TYR A 314 -25.55 23.53 4.91
CA TYR A 314 -24.26 23.37 5.58
C TYR A 314 -23.17 23.19 4.52
N SER A 315 -22.50 24.29 4.16
CA SER A 315 -21.64 24.34 2.97
C SER A 315 -20.15 24.23 3.25
N PHE A 316 -19.73 24.09 4.52
CA PHE A 316 -18.31 24.09 4.89
C PHE A 316 -17.91 22.87 5.72
N ARG A 317 -16.64 22.44 5.61
CA ARG A 317 -16.02 21.38 6.43
C ARG A 317 -14.59 21.78 6.84
N LEU A 318 -14.15 21.35 8.02
CA LEU A 318 -12.78 21.57 8.50
C LEU A 318 -12.00 20.27 8.46
N ILE A 319 -10.78 20.32 7.92
CA ILE A 319 -9.80 19.23 8.03
C ILE A 319 -8.67 19.68 8.96
N PRO A 320 -8.60 19.17 10.19
CA PRO A 320 -7.48 19.44 11.09
C PRO A 320 -6.14 19.00 10.47
N ILE A 321 -5.15 19.87 10.56
CA ILE A 321 -3.77 19.63 10.12
C ILE A 321 -2.89 19.35 11.34
N CYS A 322 -2.81 20.30 12.28
CA CYS A 322 -2.06 20.14 13.54
C CYS A 322 -2.95 20.50 14.73
N CYS A 323 -2.85 19.76 15.83
CA CYS A 323 -3.63 20.05 17.04
C CYS A 323 -2.80 19.83 18.31
N PRO A 324 -3.05 20.59 19.40
CA PRO A 324 -2.43 20.35 20.71
C PRO A 324 -2.84 19.02 21.38
N SER A 325 -4.02 18.49 21.02
CA SER A 325 -4.58 17.20 21.43
C SER A 325 -5.02 16.44 20.17
N PRO A 326 -5.00 15.10 20.13
CA PRO A 326 -5.55 14.33 19.01
C PRO A 326 -7.00 14.78 18.71
N PRO A 327 -7.31 15.24 17.49
CA PRO A 327 -8.68 15.61 17.12
C PRO A 327 -9.52 14.35 16.88
N LEU A 328 -10.75 14.32 17.41
CA LEU A 328 -11.82 13.37 17.02
C LEU A 328 -12.60 13.91 15.80
N PRO A 329 -13.53 13.16 15.20
CA PRO A 329 -13.41 12.30 14.02
C PRO A 329 -13.22 13.05 12.68
N PHE A 330 -12.83 14.33 12.65
CA PHE A 330 -12.70 15.10 11.40
C PHE A 330 -11.79 14.44 10.34
N TYR A 331 -10.85 13.58 10.76
CA TYR A 331 -10.06 12.74 9.87
C TYR A 331 -10.87 11.67 9.14
N GLU A 332 -11.81 11.02 9.82
CA GLU A 332 -12.71 10.01 9.22
C GLU A 332 -13.76 10.67 8.31
N GLN A 333 -14.04 11.95 8.55
CA GLN A 333 -14.98 12.75 7.77
C GLN A 333 -14.32 13.59 6.67
N ASP A 334 -13.03 13.35 6.37
CA ASP A 334 -12.27 14.04 5.33
C ASP A 334 -12.77 13.61 3.93
N PRO A 335 -13.50 14.46 3.20
CA PRO A 335 -14.09 14.07 1.92
C PRO A 335 -13.05 13.98 0.80
N ILE A 336 -11.87 14.59 0.95
CA ILE A 336 -10.75 14.46 0.00
C ILE A 336 -10.13 13.07 0.14
N GLN A 337 -9.81 12.66 1.37
CA GLN A 337 -9.32 11.31 1.63
C GLN A 337 -10.35 10.27 1.20
N HIS A 338 -11.63 10.47 1.51
CA HIS A 338 -12.71 9.62 1.02
C HIS A 338 -12.67 9.46 -0.51
N SER A 339 -12.66 10.57 -1.25
CA SER A 339 -12.73 10.54 -2.72
C SER A 339 -11.46 9.91 -3.34
N ILE A 340 -10.30 10.02 -2.67
CA ILE A 340 -9.06 9.38 -3.12
C ILE A 340 -9.14 7.86 -2.95
N HIS A 341 -9.49 7.40 -1.74
CA HIS A 341 -9.44 5.99 -1.32
C HIS A 341 -10.59 5.13 -1.83
N PHE A 342 -11.79 5.71 -1.90
CA PHE A 342 -13.01 4.96 -2.23
C PHE A 342 -13.48 5.22 -3.66
N ASP A 343 -13.38 6.46 -4.13
CA ASP A 343 -13.85 6.86 -5.46
C ASP A 343 -12.69 6.87 -6.48
N ARG A 344 -11.86 5.82 -6.48
CA ARG A 344 -10.52 5.75 -7.08
C ARG A 344 -10.38 6.30 -8.50
N TYR A 345 -11.32 6.10 -9.43
CA TYR A 345 -11.27 6.71 -10.78
C TYR A 345 -12.39 7.74 -11.02
N SER A 346 -13.13 8.09 -9.98
CA SER A 346 -14.18 9.10 -10.09
C SER A 346 -13.58 10.45 -10.47
N LYS A 347 -14.26 11.13 -11.40
CA LYS A 347 -14.02 12.53 -11.74
C LYS A 347 -14.70 13.48 -10.74
N GLU A 348 -15.58 12.93 -9.92
CA GLU A 348 -16.31 13.64 -8.88
C GLU A 348 -15.60 13.52 -7.53
N ARG A 349 -15.80 14.53 -6.69
CA ARG A 349 -15.25 14.74 -5.35
C ARG A 349 -16.42 15.12 -4.43
N PRO A 350 -17.33 14.18 -4.13
CA PRO A 350 -18.58 14.52 -3.46
C PRO A 350 -18.32 15.08 -2.06
N PHE A 351 -18.95 16.22 -1.75
CA PHE A 351 -18.80 16.91 -0.47
C PHE A 351 -19.52 16.22 0.69
N ASP A 352 -20.58 15.48 0.40
CA ASP A 352 -21.48 14.85 1.36
C ASP A 352 -21.07 13.42 1.76
N LYS A 353 -20.07 12.84 1.09
CA LYS A 353 -19.60 11.48 1.37
C LYS A 353 -18.51 11.45 2.44
N THR A 354 -18.53 10.39 3.25
CA THR A 354 -17.56 10.16 4.33
C THR A 354 -17.03 8.73 4.29
N ILE A 355 -15.83 8.54 4.84
CA ILE A 355 -15.17 7.22 4.89
C ILE A 355 -16.04 6.18 5.63
N PRO A 356 -16.59 6.45 6.83
CA PRO A 356 -17.41 5.47 7.55
C PRO A 356 -18.67 5.05 6.78
N GLN A 357 -19.38 6.00 6.16
CA GLN A 357 -20.59 5.68 5.40
C GLN A 357 -20.28 4.79 4.20
N THR A 358 -19.22 5.09 3.44
CA THR A 358 -18.84 4.27 2.29
C THR A 358 -18.29 2.90 2.69
N LEU A 359 -17.54 2.81 3.78
CA LEU A 359 -17.11 1.52 4.35
C LEU A 359 -18.31 0.66 4.73
N CYS A 360 -19.35 1.25 5.31
CA CYS A 360 -20.60 0.54 5.63
C CYS A 360 -21.34 0.03 4.39
N LEU A 361 -21.45 0.85 3.34
CA LEU A 361 -22.05 0.42 2.07
C LEU A 361 -21.26 -0.72 1.44
N ARG A 362 -19.92 -0.63 1.41
CA ARG A 362 -19.05 -1.71 0.93
C ARG A 362 -19.16 -2.98 1.76
N ALA A 363 -19.22 -2.87 3.09
CA ALA A 363 -19.40 -4.03 3.97
C ALA A 363 -20.75 -4.74 3.71
N LYS A 364 -21.83 -3.99 3.48
CA LYS A 364 -23.14 -4.55 3.10
C LYS A 364 -23.09 -5.28 1.74
N ALA A 365 -22.44 -4.68 0.75
CA ALA A 365 -22.27 -5.30 -0.57
C ALA A 365 -21.40 -6.57 -0.49
N ALA A 366 -20.29 -6.51 0.25
CA ALA A 366 -19.41 -7.66 0.47
C ALA A 366 -20.13 -8.78 1.23
N LEU A 367 -20.99 -8.46 2.21
CA LEU A 367 -21.78 -9.44 2.94
C LEU A 367 -22.73 -10.19 2.01
N ALA A 368 -23.47 -9.48 1.14
CA ALA A 368 -24.35 -10.09 0.15
C ALA A 368 -23.57 -11.04 -0.78
N ARG A 369 -22.37 -10.64 -1.19
CA ARG A 369 -21.49 -11.46 -2.03
C ARG A 369 -20.97 -12.72 -1.33
N VAL A 370 -20.61 -12.63 -0.05
CA VAL A 370 -20.18 -13.80 0.73
C VAL A 370 -21.36 -14.75 0.97
N GLN A 371 -22.57 -14.23 1.18
CA GLN A 371 -23.79 -15.04 1.31
C GLN A 371 -24.09 -15.82 0.03
N ASP A 372 -24.01 -15.19 -1.16
CA ASP A 372 -24.14 -15.89 -2.45
C ASP A 372 -23.05 -16.97 -2.63
N ALA A 373 -21.82 -16.73 -2.14
CA ALA A 373 -20.78 -17.76 -2.16
C ALA A 373 -21.09 -18.96 -1.26
N ILE A 374 -21.78 -18.76 -0.13
CA ILE A 374 -22.22 -19.85 0.74
C ILE A 374 -23.32 -20.66 0.07
N GLU A 375 -24.30 -20.00 -0.57
CA GLU A 375 -25.36 -20.68 -1.31
C GLU A 375 -24.79 -21.56 -2.43
N TYR A 376 -23.84 -21.01 -3.20
CA TYR A 376 -23.11 -21.79 -4.20
C TYR A 376 -22.36 -22.98 -3.60
N LEU A 377 -21.69 -22.79 -2.46
CA LEU A 377 -20.96 -23.86 -1.80
C LEU A 377 -21.89 -24.98 -1.31
N ASP A 378 -23.09 -24.64 -0.83
CA ASP A 378 -24.12 -25.61 -0.41
C ASP A 378 -24.66 -26.41 -1.61
N ASP A 379 -24.82 -25.78 -2.77
CA ASP A 379 -25.15 -26.47 -4.02
C ASP A 379 -24.05 -27.45 -4.45
N VAL A 380 -22.81 -27.01 -4.45
CA VAL A 380 -21.65 -27.85 -4.76
C VAL A 380 -21.49 -28.98 -3.73
N SER A 381 -21.80 -28.74 -2.45
CA SER A 381 -21.77 -29.77 -1.42
C SER A 381 -22.79 -30.88 -1.66
N ARG A 382 -23.92 -30.59 -2.32
CA ARG A 382 -24.96 -31.57 -2.66
C ARG A 382 -24.66 -32.29 -3.98
N ALA A 383 -24.16 -31.56 -4.99
CA ALA A 383 -23.94 -32.07 -6.33
C ALA A 383 -22.54 -32.71 -6.55
N GLY A 384 -21.57 -32.38 -5.70
CA GLY A 384 -20.16 -32.68 -5.90
C GLY A 384 -19.43 -31.57 -6.68
N ILE A 385 -18.10 -31.54 -6.59
CA ILE A 385 -17.26 -30.51 -7.23
C ILE A 385 -17.22 -30.76 -8.76
N PRO A 386 -17.74 -29.86 -9.59
CA PRO A 386 -17.67 -30.01 -11.04
C PRO A 386 -16.23 -29.87 -11.57
N PRO A 387 -15.93 -30.35 -12.79
CA PRO A 387 -14.63 -30.15 -13.41
C PRO A 387 -14.36 -28.66 -13.65
N ASN A 388 -13.10 -28.24 -13.52
CA ASN A 388 -12.69 -26.88 -13.86
C ASN A 388 -12.66 -26.69 -15.38
N THR A 389 -13.51 -25.82 -15.91
CA THR A 389 -13.62 -25.51 -17.35
C THR A 389 -12.99 -24.16 -17.73
N ARG A 390 -12.28 -23.48 -16.83
CA ARG A 390 -11.73 -22.15 -17.12
C ARG A 390 -10.68 -22.16 -18.21
N PHE A 391 -10.85 -21.21 -19.13
CA PHE A 391 -9.84 -20.87 -20.13
C PHE A 391 -8.87 -19.83 -19.57
N MET A 392 -7.56 -20.09 -19.71
CA MET A 392 -6.49 -19.23 -19.21
C MET A 392 -5.65 -18.74 -20.39
N GLY A 393 -5.21 -17.47 -20.35
CA GLY A 393 -4.27 -16.93 -21.32
C GLY A 393 -3.52 -15.72 -20.80
N ASP A 394 -3.42 -14.65 -21.59
CA ASP A 394 -2.57 -13.48 -21.30
C ASP A 394 -3.25 -12.46 -20.39
N ALA A 395 -2.45 -11.54 -19.82
CA ALA A 395 -2.93 -10.51 -18.90
C ALA A 395 -3.99 -9.59 -19.55
N SER A 396 -3.87 -9.37 -20.86
CA SER A 396 -4.78 -8.51 -21.62
C SER A 396 -6.21 -9.07 -21.67
N GLY A 397 -6.39 -10.39 -21.56
CA GLY A 397 -7.70 -11.03 -21.54
C GLY A 397 -8.32 -11.15 -20.14
N TRP A 398 -7.63 -10.72 -19.08
CA TRP A 398 -8.09 -10.96 -17.71
C TRP A 398 -9.43 -10.30 -17.41
N VAL A 399 -10.40 -11.08 -16.95
CA VAL A 399 -11.78 -10.62 -16.67
C VAL A 399 -11.87 -9.45 -15.69
N ASN A 400 -10.93 -9.35 -14.74
CA ASN A 400 -10.92 -8.30 -13.72
C ASN A 400 -9.97 -7.13 -14.04
N LYS A 401 -9.32 -7.10 -15.23
CA LYS A 401 -8.27 -6.12 -15.52
C LYS A 401 -8.73 -4.65 -15.50
N GLU A 402 -10.01 -4.40 -15.79
CA GLU A 402 -10.59 -3.05 -15.85
C GLU A 402 -11.23 -2.64 -14.51
N LEU A 403 -11.28 -3.53 -13.52
CA LEU A 403 -11.85 -3.24 -12.21
C LEU A 403 -10.87 -2.45 -11.34
N LEU A 404 -11.42 -1.59 -10.49
CA LEU A 404 -10.66 -0.83 -9.50
C LEU A 404 -10.10 -1.73 -8.41
N ALA A 405 -8.99 -1.33 -7.77
CA ALA A 405 -8.55 -2.02 -6.56
C ALA A 405 -9.63 -1.93 -5.46
N CYS A 406 -9.96 -3.05 -4.83
CA CYS A 406 -10.84 -3.05 -3.66
C CYS A 406 -10.23 -2.31 -2.47
N ALA A 407 -11.03 -2.02 -1.45
CA ALA A 407 -10.50 -1.54 -0.17
C ALA A 407 -9.93 -2.71 0.64
N ASN A 408 -8.72 -2.52 1.16
CA ASN A 408 -8.09 -3.47 2.06
C ASN A 408 -8.53 -3.21 3.51
N ASP A 409 -8.74 -4.27 4.25
CA ASP A 409 -9.03 -4.30 5.67
C ASP A 409 -8.30 -5.50 6.29
N CYS A 410 -7.20 -5.23 7.00
CA CYS A 410 -6.33 -6.27 7.53
C CYS A 410 -6.99 -7.18 8.57
N ASN A 411 -8.16 -6.80 9.11
CA ASN A 411 -8.93 -7.63 10.04
C ASN A 411 -9.94 -8.53 9.32
N HIS A 412 -10.23 -8.26 8.04
CA HIS A 412 -11.08 -9.13 7.23
C HIS A 412 -10.36 -10.48 6.97
N PRO A 413 -11.06 -11.64 7.02
CA PRO A 413 -10.41 -12.96 6.85
C PRO A 413 -9.65 -13.17 5.54
N THR A 414 -10.05 -12.46 4.48
CA THR A 414 -9.38 -12.45 3.16
C THR A 414 -8.59 -11.17 2.91
N ILE A 415 -8.46 -10.28 3.91
CA ILE A 415 -7.83 -8.95 3.87
C ILE A 415 -8.52 -7.94 2.92
N CYS A 416 -9.25 -8.40 1.93
CA CYS A 416 -9.91 -7.58 0.93
C CYS A 416 -11.44 -7.65 1.07
N MET A 417 -12.11 -6.50 1.03
CA MET A 417 -13.57 -6.43 0.92
C MET A 417 -13.98 -6.50 -0.56
N ASP A 418 -14.24 -7.72 -1.04
CA ASP A 418 -14.72 -7.97 -2.40
C ASP A 418 -16.21 -7.61 -2.53
N THR A 419 -16.50 -6.64 -3.39
CA THR A 419 -17.85 -6.14 -3.69
C THR A 419 -18.32 -6.44 -5.11
N ASP A 420 -17.64 -7.35 -5.83
CA ASP A 420 -17.82 -7.71 -7.26
C ASP A 420 -17.57 -6.60 -8.30
N ASP A 421 -17.63 -5.33 -7.90
CA ASP A 421 -17.31 -4.16 -8.73
C ASP A 421 -15.84 -3.70 -8.63
N CYS A 422 -15.03 -4.44 -7.88
CA CYS A 422 -13.61 -4.19 -7.68
C CYS A 422 -12.79 -5.50 -7.79
N ALA A 423 -11.48 -5.35 -7.99
CA ALA A 423 -10.51 -6.42 -7.96
C ALA A 423 -9.67 -6.33 -6.69
N CYS A 424 -9.65 -7.40 -5.91
CA CYS A 424 -8.75 -7.53 -4.78
C CYS A 424 -7.30 -7.59 -5.28
N VAL A 425 -6.46 -6.72 -4.72
CA VAL A 425 -5.02 -6.69 -4.96
C VAL A 425 -4.30 -7.14 -3.68
N GLU A 426 -3.03 -7.48 -3.75
CA GLU A 426 -2.28 -7.81 -2.53
C GLU A 426 -2.20 -6.58 -1.62
N ALA A 427 -2.47 -6.76 -0.33
CA ALA A 427 -2.17 -5.71 0.64
C ALA A 427 -0.66 -5.64 0.90
N LEU A 428 -0.08 -4.46 0.70
CA LEU A 428 1.35 -4.22 0.93
C LEU A 428 1.74 -4.38 2.40
N PHE A 429 0.83 -4.03 3.31
CA PHE A 429 1.05 -4.00 4.75
C PHE A 429 -0.20 -4.53 5.45
N CYS A 430 -0.24 -5.81 5.78
CA CYS A 430 -1.16 -6.29 6.81
C CYS A 430 -0.35 -7.10 7.81
N PRO A 431 -0.43 -6.78 9.11
CA PRO A 431 0.26 -7.59 10.10
C PRO A 431 -0.27 -9.01 9.96
N PRO A 432 0.61 -10.02 9.94
CA PRO A 432 0.16 -11.39 9.88
C PRO A 432 -0.74 -11.64 11.11
N PRO A 433 -1.93 -12.25 10.94
CA PRO A 433 -2.81 -12.52 12.05
C PRO A 433 -2.04 -13.25 13.15
N GLN A 434 -2.18 -12.81 14.40
CA GLN A 434 -1.44 -13.39 15.52
C GLN A 434 -1.71 -14.89 15.58
N ARG A 435 -0.63 -15.68 15.48
CA ARG A 435 -0.64 -17.15 15.41
C ARG A 435 -1.41 -17.81 16.56
N PHE A 436 -1.53 -17.13 17.70
CA PHE A 436 -2.31 -17.53 18.87
C PHE A 436 -2.85 -16.30 19.62
N PRO A 437 -4.18 -16.09 19.70
CA PRO A 437 -4.78 -14.94 20.40
C PRO A 437 -4.56 -14.96 21.93
N PHE A 438 -4.08 -16.09 22.47
CA PHE A 438 -3.77 -16.26 23.90
C PHE A 438 -2.33 -15.90 24.27
N LEU A 439 -1.47 -15.65 23.28
CA LEU A 439 -0.10 -15.15 23.47
C LEU A 439 -0.10 -13.62 23.39
N HIS A 440 -0.80 -12.96 24.32
CA HIS A 440 -0.69 -11.51 24.48
C HIS A 440 -0.19 -11.14 25.87
N ARG A 441 0.67 -10.10 25.88
CA ARG A 441 1.38 -9.44 26.99
C ARG A 441 2.83 -9.88 27.20
N LEU A 442 3.70 -9.44 26.31
CA LEU A 442 4.94 -8.83 26.79
C LEU A 442 4.71 -7.32 26.73
N GLY A 443 4.83 -6.67 27.89
CA GLY A 443 4.64 -5.23 28.02
C GLY A 443 5.65 -4.45 27.20
N ILE A 444 5.30 -3.20 26.91
CA ILE A 444 6.21 -2.20 26.35
C ILE A 444 7.45 -2.14 27.25
N THR A 445 8.58 -2.69 26.80
CA THR A 445 9.86 -2.46 27.45
C THR A 445 10.62 -1.41 26.65
N TYR A 446 10.33 -0.15 26.96
CA TYR A 446 11.29 0.92 26.80
C TYR A 446 11.78 1.34 28.20
N PRO A 447 13.10 1.42 28.43
CA PRO A 447 14.18 1.05 27.52
C PRO A 447 14.34 -0.49 27.44
N PRO A 448 14.94 -1.02 26.36
CA PRO A 448 15.28 -2.44 26.24
C PRO A 448 16.27 -2.85 27.34
N LEU A 449 16.21 -4.11 27.75
CA LEU A 449 17.30 -4.75 28.48
C LEU A 449 18.55 -4.74 27.59
N ASP A 450 19.68 -4.47 28.23
CA ASP A 450 21.00 -4.19 27.66
C ASP A 450 21.52 -5.36 26.78
N ASP A 451 21.14 -5.40 25.50
CA ASP A 451 21.74 -6.29 24.50
C ASP A 451 22.68 -5.47 23.60
N ARG A 452 23.69 -4.85 24.22
CA ARG A 452 24.75 -4.07 23.55
C ARG A 452 25.80 -4.94 22.85
N ASN A 453 25.61 -6.25 22.79
CA ASN A 453 26.70 -7.17 22.48
C ASN A 453 26.90 -7.47 20.99
N SER A 454 25.99 -7.07 20.10
CA SER A 454 26.13 -7.31 18.66
C SER A 454 26.14 -6.03 17.84
N SER A 455 27.18 -5.85 17.02
CA SER A 455 27.27 -4.73 16.08
C SER A 455 26.31 -4.93 14.90
N LEU A 456 25.89 -3.85 14.24
CA LEU A 456 25.01 -3.94 13.05
C LEU A 456 25.58 -4.88 11.97
N PRO A 457 26.89 -4.85 11.62
CA PRO A 457 27.48 -5.82 10.69
C PRO A 457 27.34 -7.28 11.14
N GLU A 458 27.50 -7.57 12.43
CA GLU A 458 27.33 -8.95 12.95
C GLU A 458 25.90 -9.45 12.79
N ILE A 459 24.89 -8.60 13.02
CA ILE A 459 23.48 -8.96 12.82
C ILE A 459 23.19 -9.24 11.34
N VAL A 460 23.79 -8.46 10.43
CA VAL A 460 23.66 -8.66 8.98
C VAL A 460 24.29 -9.98 8.55
N GLU A 461 25.46 -10.33 9.08
CA GLU A 461 26.14 -11.61 8.78
C GLU A 461 25.36 -12.82 9.30
N GLN A 462 24.62 -12.67 10.41
CA GLN A 462 23.78 -13.73 10.97
C GLN A 462 22.44 -13.91 10.23
N THR A 463 22.05 -12.97 9.37
CA THR A 463 20.77 -12.98 8.67
C THR A 463 20.95 -13.17 7.17
N SER A 464 20.03 -13.91 6.54
CA SER A 464 20.06 -14.09 5.09
C SER A 464 19.21 -13.02 4.42
N TRP A 465 19.69 -12.49 3.30
CA TRP A 465 18.88 -11.62 2.44
C TRP A 465 17.60 -12.31 1.91
N MET A 466 17.55 -13.65 1.88
CA MET A 466 16.32 -14.37 1.52
C MET A 466 15.18 -14.12 2.54
N SER A 467 15.51 -13.69 3.76
CA SER A 467 14.52 -13.42 4.81
C SER A 467 13.70 -12.14 4.59
N VAL A 468 14.16 -11.25 3.69
CA VAL A 468 13.43 -10.03 3.30
C VAL A 468 12.53 -10.24 2.08
N LEU A 469 12.51 -11.45 1.53
CA LEU A 469 11.66 -11.81 0.40
C LEU A 469 10.33 -12.38 0.87
N ARG A 470 9.29 -12.18 0.07
CA ARG A 470 8.04 -12.92 0.21
C ARG A 470 8.28 -14.41 -0.02
N PRO A 471 7.52 -15.33 0.62
CA PRO A 471 7.75 -16.77 0.51
C PRO A 471 7.81 -17.29 -0.94
N GLU A 472 6.90 -16.84 -1.80
CA GLU A 472 6.83 -17.18 -3.22
C GLU A 472 8.07 -16.72 -4.00
N ALA A 473 8.56 -15.51 -3.68
CA ALA A 473 9.76 -14.94 -4.29
C ALA A 473 11.04 -15.59 -3.79
N ALA A 474 11.13 -15.86 -2.48
CA ALA A 474 12.22 -16.61 -1.86
C ALA A 474 12.35 -17.98 -2.51
N ARG A 475 11.23 -18.66 -2.77
CA ARG A 475 11.22 -19.96 -3.43
C ARG A 475 11.69 -19.91 -4.87
N TYR A 476 11.25 -18.92 -5.64
CA TYR A 476 11.74 -18.69 -7.01
C TYR A 476 13.25 -18.39 -7.04
N LEU A 477 13.72 -17.41 -6.26
CA LEU A 477 15.12 -16.97 -6.29
C LEU A 477 16.10 -18.01 -5.70
N SER A 478 15.66 -18.81 -4.73
CA SER A 478 16.47 -19.91 -4.19
C SER A 478 16.60 -21.11 -5.13
N ALA A 479 15.83 -21.15 -6.24
CA ALA A 479 16.07 -22.10 -7.33
C ALA A 479 17.24 -21.68 -8.25
N ASP A 480 17.85 -20.52 -7.99
CA ASP A 480 18.89 -19.89 -8.82
C ASP A 480 18.49 -19.84 -10.32
N PRO A 481 17.38 -19.15 -10.64
CA PRO A 481 16.85 -19.14 -11.99
C PRO A 481 17.84 -18.45 -12.94
N SER A 482 18.03 -19.03 -14.13
CA SER A 482 18.82 -18.38 -15.18
C SER A 482 18.25 -17.02 -15.54
N TRP A 483 19.14 -16.09 -15.87
CA TRP A 483 18.73 -14.77 -16.36
C TRP A 483 17.89 -14.90 -17.64
N PRO A 484 16.77 -14.17 -17.76
CA PRO A 484 16.00 -14.17 -19.00
C PRO A 484 16.85 -13.59 -20.14
N SER A 485 16.66 -14.12 -21.33
CA SER A 485 17.29 -13.59 -22.53
C SER A 485 16.61 -12.27 -22.94
N VAL A 486 17.42 -11.22 -23.15
CA VAL A 486 16.90 -9.87 -23.41
C VAL A 486 17.34 -9.39 -24.79
N HIS A 487 16.39 -8.89 -25.57
CA HIS A 487 16.67 -8.11 -26.77
C HIS A 487 16.51 -6.63 -26.45
N VAL A 488 17.56 -5.83 -26.60
CA VAL A 488 17.49 -4.37 -26.47
C VAL A 488 17.09 -3.78 -27.81
N ALA A 489 15.93 -3.12 -27.86
CA ALA A 489 15.42 -2.48 -29.07
C ALA A 489 16.37 -1.38 -29.55
N ALA A 490 16.66 -1.36 -30.85
CA ALA A 490 17.52 -0.34 -31.43
C ALA A 490 16.82 1.02 -31.46
N VAL A 491 17.40 2.01 -30.78
CA VAL A 491 16.96 3.41 -30.88
C VAL A 491 17.93 4.12 -31.82
N ASN A 492 17.41 4.71 -32.90
CA ASN A 492 18.23 5.51 -33.81
C ASN A 492 18.69 6.81 -33.13
N THR A 493 19.87 6.79 -32.50
CA THR A 493 20.43 7.90 -31.71
C THR A 493 20.97 9.06 -32.56
N THR A 494 20.82 9.02 -33.89
CA THR A 494 21.34 10.07 -34.79
C THR A 494 20.38 11.22 -35.03
N SER A 495 19.10 11.12 -34.62
CA SER A 495 18.18 12.25 -34.73
C SER A 495 18.50 13.34 -33.69
N GLU A 496 18.53 14.59 -34.13
CA GLU A 496 18.65 15.77 -33.25
C GLU A 496 17.57 15.81 -32.14
N SER A 497 16.50 15.01 -32.27
CA SER A 497 15.39 14.90 -31.32
C SER A 497 15.69 14.11 -30.03
N LEU A 498 16.78 13.34 -29.96
CA LEU A 498 17.19 12.58 -28.76
C LEU A 498 18.18 13.35 -27.88
N ARG A 499 18.59 14.52 -28.36
CA ARG A 499 19.34 15.50 -27.60
C ARG A 499 18.31 16.28 -26.79
N GLY A 500 18.27 16.06 -25.47
CA GLY A 500 17.45 16.89 -24.57
C GLY A 500 17.81 18.38 -24.70
N PRO A 501 17.13 19.31 -24.01
CA PRO A 501 17.31 20.76 -24.18
C PRO A 501 18.76 21.28 -24.00
N ARG A 502 19.70 20.45 -23.56
CA ARG A 502 21.14 20.73 -23.41
C ARG A 502 22.05 20.14 -24.50
N LEU A 503 21.52 19.51 -25.55
CA LEU A 503 22.29 18.88 -26.64
C LEU A 503 23.24 17.73 -26.24
N GLU A 504 23.04 17.12 -25.07
CA GLU A 504 23.89 16.05 -24.55
C GLU A 504 23.47 14.66 -25.06
N SER A 505 24.44 13.74 -25.12
CA SER A 505 24.23 12.33 -25.53
C SER A 505 23.42 11.56 -24.48
N VAL A 506 22.47 10.72 -24.91
CA VAL A 506 21.76 9.75 -24.04
C VAL A 506 22.70 8.73 -23.38
N ALA A 507 23.94 8.60 -23.87
CA ALA A 507 24.96 7.72 -23.31
C ALA A 507 25.67 8.28 -22.06
N ARG A 508 25.34 9.49 -21.60
CA ARG A 508 25.95 10.10 -20.41
C ARG A 508 24.89 10.74 -19.51
N LEU A 509 24.68 10.16 -18.34
CA LEU A 509 23.77 10.71 -17.34
C LEU A 509 24.46 11.85 -16.55
N LEU A 510 23.70 12.89 -16.21
CA LEU A 510 24.15 13.98 -15.34
C LEU A 510 23.80 13.69 -13.88
N ASP A 511 24.47 14.43 -12.98
CA ASP A 511 24.33 14.39 -11.53
C ASP A 511 22.88 14.62 -11.04
N ARG A 512 22.01 15.23 -11.86
CA ARG A 512 20.60 15.54 -11.51
C ARG A 512 19.56 14.83 -12.36
N ASP A 513 19.93 13.79 -13.11
CA ASP A 513 18.98 13.04 -13.93
C ASP A 513 18.18 12.03 -13.06
N CYS A 514 17.19 12.51 -12.31
CA CYS A 514 16.45 11.72 -11.32
C CYS A 514 15.36 10.77 -11.89
N PHE A 515 15.29 10.63 -13.21
CA PHE A 515 14.25 9.86 -13.90
C PHE A 515 14.84 9.09 -15.08
N SER A 516 16.10 8.65 -14.96
CA SER A 516 16.88 8.03 -16.03
C SER A 516 17.21 6.55 -15.79
N ALA A 517 16.42 5.87 -14.94
CA ALA A 517 16.59 4.44 -14.69
C ALA A 517 16.49 3.60 -15.97
N ASP A 518 15.67 4.02 -16.94
CA ASP A 518 15.58 3.45 -18.28
C ASP A 518 16.92 3.46 -19.01
N ALA A 519 17.59 4.60 -19.04
CA ALA A 519 18.92 4.76 -19.63
C ALA A 519 19.98 3.96 -18.86
N SER A 520 19.97 3.99 -17.52
CA SER A 520 20.92 3.21 -16.71
C SER A 520 20.79 1.71 -16.98
N MET A 521 19.57 1.17 -17.00
CA MET A 521 19.31 -0.24 -17.29
C MET A 521 19.72 -0.61 -18.72
N GLU A 522 19.43 0.25 -19.68
CA GLU A 522 19.82 0.04 -21.08
C GLU A 522 21.34 -0.07 -21.24
N MET A 523 22.11 0.83 -20.61
CA MET A 523 23.57 0.82 -20.69
C MET A 523 24.15 -0.50 -20.19
N ALA A 524 23.61 -1.05 -19.10
CA ALA A 524 24.00 -2.37 -18.61
C ALA A 524 23.64 -3.48 -19.61
N LEU A 525 22.43 -3.46 -20.19
CA LEU A 525 21.97 -4.50 -21.11
C LEU A 525 22.73 -4.51 -22.46
N ARG A 526 23.19 -3.34 -22.95
CA ARG A 526 23.96 -3.23 -24.20
C ARG A 526 25.30 -3.99 -24.17
N GLY A 527 25.87 -4.22 -22.98
CA GLY A 527 27.10 -4.98 -22.80
C GLY A 527 26.94 -6.50 -22.95
N ARG A 528 25.71 -7.04 -22.91
CA ARG A 528 25.45 -8.47 -23.14
C ARG A 528 25.21 -8.79 -24.62
N GLY A 529 25.62 -9.99 -25.03
CA GLY A 529 25.52 -10.50 -26.41
C GLY A 529 24.14 -10.31 -27.03
N ARG A 530 24.10 -10.00 -28.34
CA ARG A 530 22.87 -9.68 -29.09
C ARG A 530 21.97 -10.91 -29.25
N THR A 531 20.97 -11.06 -28.39
CA THR A 531 19.83 -11.94 -28.66
C THR A 531 18.94 -11.29 -29.73
N SER A 532 18.47 -12.08 -30.69
CA SER A 532 17.49 -11.61 -31.68
C SER A 532 16.11 -11.45 -31.04
N ALA A 533 15.28 -10.53 -31.53
CA ALA A 533 13.96 -10.28 -30.97
C ALA A 533 13.05 -11.52 -30.93
N SER A 534 13.18 -12.42 -31.92
CA SER A 534 12.39 -13.66 -32.00
C SER A 534 12.83 -14.75 -31.01
N GLN A 535 14.03 -14.64 -30.45
CA GLN A 535 14.60 -15.62 -29.51
C GLN A 535 14.66 -15.09 -28.07
N ALA A 536 14.32 -13.82 -27.86
CA ALA A 536 14.37 -13.20 -26.54
C ALA A 536 13.11 -13.50 -25.74
N ASP A 537 13.30 -13.75 -24.44
CA ASP A 537 12.21 -13.84 -23.47
C ASP A 537 11.57 -12.46 -23.24
N ILE A 538 12.42 -11.42 -23.23
CA ILE A 538 12.04 -10.03 -22.97
C ILE A 538 12.58 -9.13 -24.08
N ILE A 539 11.72 -8.26 -24.60
CA ILE A 539 12.13 -7.16 -25.49
C ILE A 539 12.17 -5.89 -24.66
N PHE A 540 13.36 -5.41 -24.34
CA PHE A 540 13.56 -4.17 -23.60
C PHE A 540 13.55 -2.98 -24.56
N GLN A 541 12.56 -2.10 -24.42
CA GLN A 541 12.42 -0.87 -25.20
C GLN A 541 12.67 0.34 -24.29
N PRO A 542 13.86 0.99 -24.37
CA PRO A 542 14.12 2.20 -23.60
C PRO A 542 13.22 3.35 -24.06
N TYR A 543 12.77 4.18 -23.10
CA TYR A 543 11.92 5.35 -23.36
C TYR A 543 12.72 6.66 -23.42
N TYR A 544 13.71 6.83 -22.53
CA TYR A 544 14.51 8.04 -22.29
C TYR A 544 13.72 9.24 -21.75
N HIS A 545 12.89 9.03 -20.72
CA HIS A 545 11.98 10.07 -20.19
C HIS A 545 12.71 11.35 -19.80
N ALA A 546 13.84 11.24 -19.11
CA ALA A 546 14.63 12.41 -18.66
C ALA A 546 15.19 13.28 -19.81
N ARG A 547 15.18 12.78 -21.05
CA ARG A 547 15.80 13.45 -22.22
C ARG A 547 14.80 13.77 -23.33
N MET A 548 13.66 13.10 -23.38
CA MET A 548 12.67 13.19 -24.46
C MET A 548 11.35 13.78 -23.94
N TRP A 549 11.26 15.11 -23.82
CA TRP A 549 10.00 15.79 -23.45
C TRP A 549 9.01 15.90 -24.64
N THR A 550 9.44 15.65 -25.88
CA THR A 550 8.70 16.10 -27.09
C THR A 550 8.36 15.02 -28.13
N GLY A 551 8.19 13.74 -27.77
CA GLY A 551 8.13 12.70 -28.82
C GLY A 551 7.33 11.42 -28.59
N GLU A 552 6.17 11.49 -27.92
CA GLU A 552 5.27 10.34 -27.73
C GLU A 552 4.93 9.61 -29.05
N GLY A 553 4.71 10.35 -30.15
CA GLY A 553 4.35 9.79 -31.46
C GLY A 553 5.40 8.83 -32.03
N ASN A 554 6.69 9.11 -31.84
CA ASN A 554 7.75 8.24 -32.36
C ASN A 554 7.86 6.91 -31.60
N LEU A 555 7.40 6.81 -30.35
CA LEU A 555 7.43 5.53 -29.62
C LEU A 555 6.29 4.61 -30.02
N LEU A 556 5.07 5.15 -30.14
CA LEU A 556 3.90 4.37 -30.55
C LEU A 556 4.11 3.77 -31.94
N ASP A 557 4.56 4.59 -32.90
CA ASP A 557 4.89 4.14 -34.26
C ASP A 557 5.95 3.03 -34.25
N ARG A 558 6.98 3.15 -33.40
CA ARG A 558 8.05 2.14 -33.26
C ARG A 558 7.56 0.82 -32.68
N LEU A 559 6.65 0.86 -31.71
CA LEU A 559 6.13 -0.37 -31.09
C LEU A 559 5.26 -1.14 -32.08
N GLU A 560 4.35 -0.44 -32.76
CA GLU A 560 3.46 -1.06 -33.74
C GLU A 560 4.21 -1.56 -34.98
N SER A 561 5.26 -0.85 -35.42
CA SER A 561 6.05 -1.26 -36.60
C SER A 561 7.04 -2.38 -36.33
N ASN A 562 7.71 -2.39 -35.17
CA ASN A 562 8.86 -3.26 -34.94
C ASN A 562 8.50 -4.56 -34.21
N TYR A 563 7.43 -4.55 -33.41
CA TYR A 563 7.08 -5.68 -32.54
C TYR A 563 5.58 -6.05 -32.55
N PRO A 564 4.89 -6.11 -33.72
CA PRO A 564 3.44 -6.33 -33.78
C PRO A 564 2.98 -7.69 -33.22
N ASN A 565 3.87 -8.70 -33.16
CA ASN A 565 3.55 -10.06 -32.71
C ASN A 565 4.13 -10.41 -31.32
N HIS A 566 4.62 -9.42 -30.55
CA HIS A 566 5.30 -9.64 -29.26
C HIS A 566 4.52 -9.06 -28.07
N ALA A 567 3.18 -9.07 -28.16
CA ALA A 567 2.29 -8.65 -27.08
C ALA A 567 2.61 -9.42 -25.77
N GLY A 568 2.78 -8.68 -24.68
CA GLY A 568 3.14 -9.24 -23.37
C GLY A 568 4.63 -9.48 -23.13
N GLN A 569 5.50 -9.41 -24.16
CA GLN A 569 6.96 -9.59 -24.03
C GLN A 569 7.75 -8.29 -24.05
N VAL A 570 7.14 -7.19 -24.53
CA VAL A 570 7.79 -5.88 -24.59
C VAL A 570 7.72 -5.21 -23.22
N ALA A 571 8.89 -4.97 -22.63
CA ALA A 571 9.07 -4.24 -21.39
C ALA A 571 9.55 -2.81 -21.67
N ILE A 572 8.83 -1.83 -21.12
CA ILE A 572 9.16 -0.40 -21.26
C ILE A 572 9.31 0.20 -19.87
N PRO A 573 10.48 0.79 -19.53
CA PRO A 573 10.62 1.49 -18.27
C PRO A 573 10.08 2.92 -18.34
N PHE A 574 8.97 3.14 -17.63
CA PHE A 574 8.35 4.44 -17.43
C PHE A 574 8.83 5.03 -16.11
N THR A 575 9.86 5.86 -16.20
CA THR A 575 10.59 6.40 -15.04
C THR A 575 10.09 7.77 -14.60
N TYR A 576 9.09 8.31 -15.28
CA TYR A 576 8.50 9.60 -14.99
C TYR A 576 7.18 9.47 -14.23
N ASP A 577 6.75 10.57 -13.60
CA ASP A 577 5.73 10.64 -12.55
C ASP A 577 4.51 9.72 -12.75
N TRP A 578 3.63 9.97 -13.73
CA TRP A 578 2.42 9.16 -13.95
C TRP A 578 2.63 7.96 -14.89
N GLY A 579 3.88 7.51 -15.06
CA GLY A 579 4.21 6.24 -15.70
C GLY A 579 3.61 6.06 -17.10
N LEU A 580 2.80 5.00 -17.26
CA LEU A 580 2.14 4.58 -18.50
C LEU A 580 1.23 5.62 -19.15
N CYS A 581 0.74 6.59 -18.37
CA CYS A 581 -0.08 7.67 -18.92
C CYS A 581 0.74 8.71 -19.68
N LEU A 582 2.07 8.71 -19.57
CA LEU A 582 3.01 9.63 -20.25
C LEU A 582 2.86 11.13 -19.95
N PHE A 583 1.98 11.51 -19.03
CA PHE A 583 1.73 12.91 -18.71
C PHE A 583 2.23 13.31 -17.33
N PHE A 584 2.39 14.61 -17.14
CA PHE A 584 2.68 15.22 -15.86
C PHE A 584 1.57 16.16 -15.43
N THR A 585 1.12 15.98 -14.19
CA THR A 585 0.22 16.92 -13.51
C THR A 585 0.47 16.84 -12.01
N TRP A 586 0.06 17.89 -11.29
CA TRP A 586 0.27 18.04 -9.87
C TRP A 586 -0.81 17.37 -9.00
N THR A 587 -1.87 16.84 -9.61
CA THR A 587 -3.03 16.29 -8.88
C THR A 587 -3.58 15.01 -9.50
N ILE A 588 -4.07 14.09 -8.65
CA ILE A 588 -4.70 12.85 -9.11
C ILE A 588 -5.97 13.12 -9.93
N TRP A 589 -6.66 14.22 -9.65
CA TRP A 589 -7.92 14.58 -10.30
C TRP A 589 -7.73 14.87 -11.78
N ASP A 590 -6.71 15.66 -12.14
CA ASP A 590 -6.39 15.90 -13.54
C ASP A 590 -6.03 14.60 -14.26
N VAL A 591 -5.36 13.67 -13.57
CA VAL A 591 -5.06 12.34 -14.15
C VAL A 591 -6.32 11.58 -14.47
N ARG A 592 -7.25 11.50 -13.52
CA ARG A 592 -8.55 10.80 -13.69
C ARG A 592 -9.41 11.45 -14.77
N ILE A 593 -9.34 12.78 -14.92
CA ILE A 593 -10.19 13.53 -15.86
C ILE A 593 -9.64 13.48 -17.28
N ARG A 594 -8.33 13.74 -17.45
CA ARG A 594 -7.72 14.09 -18.74
C ARG A 594 -6.94 12.95 -19.40
N PHE A 595 -6.55 11.91 -18.66
CA PHE A 595 -5.59 10.92 -19.16
C PHE A 595 -6.13 9.49 -19.12
N SER A 596 -5.61 8.66 -20.03
CA SER A 596 -5.92 7.25 -20.17
C SER A 596 -4.73 6.51 -20.78
N ILE A 597 -4.57 5.23 -20.49
CA ILE A 597 -3.49 4.41 -21.09
C ILE A 597 -3.69 4.31 -22.62
N PRO A 598 -2.71 4.72 -23.44
CA PRO A 598 -2.75 4.55 -24.89
C PRO A 598 -2.96 3.09 -25.30
N SER A 599 -3.74 2.85 -26.37
CA SER A 599 -4.08 1.50 -26.83
C SER A 599 -2.86 0.62 -27.10
N ALA A 600 -1.78 1.19 -27.65
CA ALA A 600 -0.55 0.46 -27.94
C ALA A 600 0.16 -0.08 -26.68
N PHE A 601 -0.07 0.52 -25.50
CA PHE A 601 0.52 0.08 -24.24
C PHE A 601 -0.36 -0.91 -23.46
N LYS A 602 -1.57 -1.22 -23.94
CA LYS A 602 -2.44 -2.20 -23.25
C LYS A 602 -1.76 -3.56 -23.09
N ASN A 603 -0.89 -3.94 -24.01
CA ASN A 603 -0.22 -5.24 -24.00
C ASN A 603 1.28 -5.17 -23.68
N VAL A 604 1.81 -4.03 -23.22
CA VAL A 604 3.22 -3.95 -22.78
C VAL A 604 3.32 -4.19 -21.27
N LEU A 605 4.49 -4.66 -20.82
CA LEU A 605 4.86 -4.71 -19.42
C LEU A 605 5.50 -3.37 -19.05
N ALA A 606 4.82 -2.56 -18.24
CA ALA A 606 5.43 -1.33 -17.76
C ALA A 606 6.33 -1.62 -16.56
N TRP A 607 7.57 -1.15 -16.64
CA TRP A 607 8.42 -1.01 -15.45
C TRP A 607 8.23 0.42 -14.95
N SER A 608 7.36 0.63 -13.98
CA SER A 608 6.98 1.95 -13.51
C SER A 608 7.57 2.27 -12.14
N VAL A 609 7.89 3.54 -11.91
CA VAL A 609 8.19 4.06 -10.56
C VAL A 609 6.93 4.36 -9.74
N MET A 610 5.77 4.35 -10.39
CA MET A 610 4.48 4.73 -9.83
C MET A 610 3.59 3.52 -9.64
N GLY A 611 3.18 3.29 -8.39
CA GLY A 611 2.34 2.16 -7.95
C GLY A 611 1.01 2.57 -7.34
N ASP A 612 0.49 3.76 -7.66
CA ASP A 612 -0.74 4.33 -7.09
C ASP A 612 -1.97 3.62 -7.66
N LEU A 613 -2.68 2.89 -6.78
CA LEU A 613 -3.92 2.18 -7.07
C LEU A 613 -5.11 3.12 -7.35
N ASN A 614 -4.95 4.42 -7.09
CA ASN A 614 -5.96 5.45 -7.31
C ASN A 614 -5.81 6.17 -8.65
N SER A 615 -4.87 5.72 -9.49
CA SER A 615 -4.63 6.26 -10.82
C SER A 615 -4.95 5.22 -11.89
N PRO A 616 -5.50 5.62 -13.06
CA PRO A 616 -5.68 4.72 -14.19
C PRO A 616 -4.36 4.31 -14.86
N CYS A 617 -3.21 4.76 -14.32
CA CYS A 617 -1.90 4.68 -14.95
C CYS A 617 -1.06 3.50 -14.43
N TYR A 618 -1.62 2.67 -13.54
CA TYR A 618 -0.95 1.50 -12.95
C TYR A 618 -1.88 0.29 -12.97
N ARG A 619 -1.38 -0.87 -13.44
CA ARG A 619 -2.09 -2.15 -13.46
C ARG A 619 -1.40 -3.15 -12.54
N PRO A 620 -1.93 -3.39 -11.32
CA PRO A 620 -1.24 -4.17 -10.28
C PRO A 620 -0.84 -5.60 -10.66
N HIS A 621 -1.57 -6.23 -11.58
CA HIS A 621 -1.34 -7.61 -12.00
C HIS A 621 -0.53 -7.75 -13.31
N GLN A 622 -0.24 -6.64 -14.00
CA GLN A 622 0.50 -6.64 -15.27
C GLN A 622 1.82 -5.89 -15.15
N ASP A 623 1.81 -4.76 -14.45
CA ASP A 623 2.97 -3.87 -14.36
C ASP A 623 3.92 -4.28 -13.23
N ILE A 624 5.15 -3.80 -13.32
CA ILE A 624 6.25 -4.08 -12.40
C ILE A 624 6.72 -2.75 -11.83
N LEU A 625 6.90 -2.69 -10.52
CA LEU A 625 7.38 -1.49 -9.87
C LEU A 625 8.90 -1.53 -9.71
N ILE A 626 9.57 -0.54 -10.28
CA ILE A 626 11.01 -0.34 -10.18
C ILE A 626 11.30 0.87 -9.29
N PRO A 627 12.46 0.90 -8.60
CA PRO A 627 12.85 2.08 -7.83
C PRO A 627 13.14 3.25 -8.77
N PRO A 628 12.85 4.49 -8.35
CA PRO A 628 13.37 5.67 -9.02
C PRO A 628 14.89 5.76 -8.88
N ARG A 629 15.53 6.54 -9.76
CA ARG A 629 16.96 6.86 -9.62
C ARG A 629 17.10 8.08 -8.71
N SER A 630 17.78 7.92 -7.57
CA SER A 630 18.04 9.04 -6.67
C SER A 630 18.71 10.20 -7.41
N CYS A 631 18.22 11.42 -7.16
CA CYS A 631 18.91 12.65 -7.54
C CYS A 631 20.28 12.80 -6.85
N ARG A 632 20.55 12.00 -5.81
CA ARG A 632 21.67 12.15 -4.88
C ARG A 632 22.60 10.94 -4.85
N THR A 633 22.52 10.05 -5.83
CA THR A 633 23.36 8.84 -5.89
C THR A 633 24.86 9.16 -5.70
N ARG A 634 25.36 10.25 -6.28
CA ARG A 634 26.77 10.70 -6.14
C ARG A 634 27.15 11.20 -4.74
N GLU A 635 26.18 11.66 -3.96
CA GLU A 635 26.39 12.07 -2.56
C GLU A 635 26.28 10.87 -1.62
N LEU A 636 25.30 10.00 -1.87
CA LEU A 636 24.96 8.87 -1.01
C LEU A 636 25.97 7.73 -1.09
N ARG A 637 26.47 7.39 -2.29
CA ARG A 637 27.44 6.28 -2.47
C ARG A 637 28.73 6.50 -1.65
N PRO A 638 29.45 7.62 -1.78
CA PRO A 638 30.63 7.87 -0.94
C PRO A 638 30.33 7.86 0.56
N ALA A 639 29.14 8.28 0.97
CA ALA A 639 28.75 8.33 2.38
C ALA A 639 28.43 6.95 2.96
N PHE A 640 27.73 6.08 2.21
CA PHE A 640 27.08 4.90 2.78
C PHE A 640 27.37 3.56 2.07
N SER A 641 28.14 3.53 0.98
CA SER A 641 28.50 2.27 0.31
C SER A 641 29.22 1.30 1.26
N ASP A 642 29.99 1.80 2.22
CA ASP A 642 30.55 1.01 3.31
C ASP A 642 29.54 0.91 4.47
N PRO A 643 29.00 -0.29 4.79
CA PRO A 643 28.05 -0.47 5.89
C PRO A 643 28.59 0.00 7.25
N ALA A 644 29.92 0.04 7.46
CA ALA A 644 30.50 0.51 8.71
C ALA A 644 30.32 2.02 8.94
N ARG A 645 29.97 2.79 7.90
CA ARG A 645 29.68 4.24 7.99
C ARG A 645 28.24 4.55 8.38
N ILE A 646 27.37 3.54 8.38
CA ILE A 646 25.96 3.67 8.74
C ILE A 646 25.84 3.65 10.26
N GLY A 647 25.28 4.71 10.83
CA GLY A 647 25.09 4.84 12.27
C GLY A 647 24.16 3.75 12.80
N ALA A 648 24.59 3.05 13.85
CA ALA A 648 23.77 2.07 14.55
C ALA A 648 22.57 2.77 15.22
N PRO A 649 21.46 2.07 15.49
CA PRO A 649 20.24 2.72 15.95
C PRO A 649 20.41 3.41 17.31
N VAL A 650 21.29 2.87 18.16
CA VAL A 650 21.64 3.43 19.47
C VAL A 650 22.41 4.77 19.38
N ASP A 651 23.07 5.02 18.25
CA ASP A 651 23.87 6.24 18.03
C ASP A 651 23.06 7.34 17.30
N ARG A 652 21.84 7.02 16.86
CA ARG A 652 20.98 7.95 16.13
C ARG A 652 20.26 8.89 17.10
N THR A 653 20.35 10.19 16.82
CA THR A 653 19.89 11.27 17.70
C THR A 653 18.45 11.70 17.43
N TYR A 654 17.96 11.53 16.20
CA TYR A 654 16.60 11.90 15.81
C TYR A 654 15.69 10.68 15.72
N LEU A 655 14.47 10.82 16.22
CA LEU A 655 13.46 9.76 16.13
C LEU A 655 12.99 9.63 14.68
N ALA A 656 12.54 10.75 14.10
CA ALA A 656 11.96 10.81 12.78
C ALA A 656 12.48 12.01 11.98
N PHE A 657 12.57 11.87 10.66
CA PHE A 657 12.96 12.97 9.75
C PHE A 657 12.12 12.96 8.47
N PHE A 658 11.80 14.14 7.98
CA PHE A 658 11.14 14.36 6.68
C PHE A 658 11.83 15.48 5.92
N HIS A 659 12.05 15.27 4.62
CA HIS A 659 12.53 16.30 3.70
C HIS A 659 11.65 16.30 2.46
N GLY A 660 10.95 17.40 2.18
CA GLY A 660 10.08 17.45 1.01
C GLY A 660 9.29 18.76 0.95
N THR A 661 8.56 18.94 -0.14
CA THR A 661 7.61 20.05 -0.29
C THR A 661 6.30 19.71 0.44
N THR A 662 5.45 20.71 0.69
CA THR A 662 4.14 20.58 1.36
C THR A 662 2.95 21.02 0.48
N TRP A 663 3.16 21.07 -0.84
CA TRP A 663 2.19 21.45 -1.88
C TRP A 663 2.04 20.33 -2.91
N GLY A 664 0.97 20.35 -3.72
CA GLY A 664 0.59 19.27 -4.63
C GLY A 664 -0.23 18.17 -3.95
N GLN A 665 -0.61 17.13 -4.72
CA GLN A 665 -1.28 15.92 -4.22
C GLN A 665 -0.67 15.42 -2.90
N GLY A 666 -1.49 15.17 -1.87
CA GLY A 666 -1.00 14.73 -0.56
C GLY A 666 -0.28 15.81 0.26
N GLY A 667 -0.39 17.09 -0.13
CA GLY A 667 0.13 18.24 0.62
C GLY A 667 -0.45 18.32 2.03
N THR A 668 -1.75 18.04 2.17
CA THR A 668 -2.44 17.93 3.47
C THR A 668 -1.77 16.93 4.40
N LEU A 669 -1.48 15.72 3.91
CA LEU A 669 -0.78 14.67 4.66
C LEU A 669 0.64 15.10 5.07
N ARG A 670 1.38 15.72 4.15
CA ARG A 670 2.74 16.21 4.42
C ARG A 670 2.77 17.35 5.44
N ARG A 671 1.75 18.20 5.47
CA ARG A 671 1.57 19.23 6.52
C ARG A 671 1.24 18.61 7.87
N LYS A 672 0.33 17.61 7.90
CA LYS A 672 0.00 16.82 9.10
C LYS A 672 1.23 16.13 9.69
N LEU A 673 2.09 15.58 8.83
CA LEU A 673 3.33 14.92 9.22
C LEU A 673 4.25 15.84 10.05
N VAL A 674 4.53 17.05 9.53
CA VAL A 674 5.51 17.99 10.12
C VAL A 674 4.98 18.83 11.28
N CYS A 675 3.81 18.48 11.82
CA CYS A 675 3.25 19.12 13.00
C CYS A 675 4.09 18.85 14.25
N ASN A 676 4.27 19.87 15.09
CA ASN A 676 4.82 19.67 16.43
C ASN A 676 3.75 19.08 17.33
N ARG A 677 3.99 17.86 17.85
CA ARG A 677 3.08 17.18 18.78
C ARG A 677 3.67 17.18 20.21
N PRO A 678 2.92 17.59 21.24
CA PRO A 678 3.34 17.42 22.63
C PRO A 678 3.28 15.94 23.00
N LEU A 679 4.40 15.37 23.45
CA LEU A 679 4.46 13.95 23.84
C LEU A 679 3.64 13.69 25.12
N PRO A 680 2.96 12.54 25.26
CA PRO A 680 2.04 12.23 26.39
C PRO A 680 2.62 12.37 27.81
N ASN A 681 3.94 12.48 27.96
CA ASN A 681 4.62 12.67 29.26
C ASN A 681 5.10 14.11 29.52
N GLN A 682 4.65 15.11 28.75
CA GLN A 682 4.96 16.53 29.00
C GLN A 682 4.04 17.20 30.04
N GLY A 683 3.80 16.50 31.16
CA GLY A 683 3.37 17.13 32.41
C GLY A 683 4.52 17.86 33.13
N LEU A 684 5.73 17.88 32.57
CA LEU A 684 6.83 18.68 33.08
C LEU A 684 6.65 20.13 32.62
N THR A 685 6.07 20.93 33.49
CA THR A 685 6.01 22.38 33.32
C THR A 685 7.41 22.94 33.02
N ARG A 686 7.46 24.06 32.30
CA ARG A 686 8.64 24.88 31.95
C ARG A 686 9.62 25.19 33.12
N PHE A 687 9.26 24.83 34.35
CA PHE A 687 10.06 24.96 35.57
C PHE A 687 11.05 23.81 35.81
N GLU A 688 10.91 22.64 35.17
CA GLU A 688 11.78 21.47 35.42
C GLU A 688 12.95 21.31 34.44
N GLU A 689 12.97 22.04 33.31
CA GLU A 689 14.15 22.15 32.44
C GLU A 689 15.39 22.71 33.17
N SER A 690 15.18 23.42 34.30
CA SER A 690 16.26 24.03 35.10
C SER A 690 16.89 23.06 36.13
N ARG A 691 16.38 21.82 36.28
CA ARG A 691 16.93 20.83 37.23
C ARG A 691 17.67 19.65 36.58
N VAL A 692 17.91 19.66 35.27
CA VAL A 692 18.79 18.69 34.56
C VAL A 692 20.29 18.96 34.84
N GLY A 693 20.60 19.41 36.05
CA GLY A 693 21.95 19.67 36.56
C GLY A 693 22.40 18.70 37.66
N MET A 694 21.64 17.64 37.97
CA MET A 694 22.04 16.65 38.99
C MET A 694 21.67 15.21 38.60
N GLY A 695 22.61 14.51 37.94
CA GLY A 695 23.11 13.23 38.46
C GLY A 695 22.29 11.93 38.31
N VAL A 696 21.29 11.83 37.44
CA VAL A 696 20.74 10.52 37.02
C VAL A 696 20.53 10.52 35.50
N GLY A 697 21.31 9.69 34.80
CA GLY A 697 21.36 9.66 33.33
C GLY A 697 20.10 9.06 32.70
N HIS A 698 19.13 9.90 32.39
CA HIS A 698 18.18 9.64 31.31
C HIS A 698 18.58 10.50 30.12
N LEU A 699 19.09 9.86 29.06
CA LEU A 699 19.26 10.51 27.75
C LEU A 699 17.89 11.10 27.33
N PRO A 700 17.84 12.35 26.82
CA PRO A 700 16.59 12.91 26.32
C PRO A 700 16.04 12.00 25.21
N LEU A 701 14.74 11.71 25.24
CA LEU A 701 14.09 10.92 24.20
C LEU A 701 14.37 11.57 22.83
N PRO A 702 14.77 10.79 21.81
CA PRO A 702 15.02 11.33 20.48
C PRO A 702 13.76 12.01 19.96
N ARG A 703 13.91 13.21 19.39
CA ARG A 703 12.79 14.01 18.89
C ARG A 703 12.74 13.95 17.36
N PRO A 704 11.57 14.19 16.76
CA PRO A 704 11.50 14.40 15.32
C PRO A 704 12.25 15.66 14.88
N LYS A 705 12.83 15.63 13.68
CA LYS A 705 13.45 16.76 13.00
C LYS A 705 12.65 17.10 11.75
N TRP A 706 11.88 18.18 11.83
CA TRP A 706 11.04 18.66 10.72
C TRP A 706 11.64 19.86 9.97
N ASP A 707 12.68 20.48 10.53
CA ASP A 707 13.36 21.60 9.91
C ASP A 707 14.08 21.17 8.63
N LYS A 708 14.00 22.03 7.60
CA LYS A 708 14.73 21.80 6.35
C LYS A 708 16.25 21.82 6.61
N PRO A 709 17.01 20.89 6.01
CA PRO A 709 18.47 20.91 6.07
C PRO A 709 19.02 22.24 5.55
N ARG A 710 20.08 22.74 6.18
CA ARG A 710 20.76 23.99 5.78
C ARG A 710 21.69 23.79 4.58
N SER A 711 22.15 22.57 4.35
CA SER A 711 23.04 22.19 3.24
C SER A 711 22.87 20.72 2.84
N HIS A 712 23.59 20.28 1.80
CA HIS A 712 23.62 18.90 1.35
C HIS A 712 24.33 17.98 2.37
N ASP A 713 25.48 18.40 2.90
CA ASP A 713 26.19 17.68 3.96
C ASP A 713 25.34 17.55 5.23
N ASP A 714 24.54 18.57 5.54
CA ASP A 714 23.57 18.53 6.63
C ASP A 714 22.49 17.46 6.36
N TYR A 715 21.99 17.33 5.12
CA TYR A 715 21.02 16.28 4.77
C TYR A 715 21.58 14.86 4.96
N VAL A 716 22.76 14.57 4.42
CA VAL A 716 23.40 13.24 4.55
C VAL A 716 23.68 12.92 6.02
N SER A 717 24.17 13.90 6.78
CA SER A 717 24.40 13.76 8.23
C SER A 717 23.10 13.51 9.02
N ILE A 718 22.02 14.22 8.66
CA ILE A 718 20.70 14.02 9.27
C ILE A 718 20.17 12.62 8.99
N LEU A 719 20.24 12.13 7.74
CA LEU A 719 19.83 10.77 7.40
C LEU A 719 20.56 9.72 8.25
N ASN A 720 21.88 9.88 8.41
CA ASN A 720 22.69 8.96 9.22
C ASN A 720 22.38 9.03 10.72
N SER A 721 21.83 10.16 11.16
CA SER A 721 21.50 10.43 12.57
C SER A 721 20.03 10.17 12.93
N THR A 722 19.20 9.68 12.00
CA THR A 722 17.74 9.53 12.20
C THR A 722 17.32 8.07 12.18
N ILE A 723 16.56 7.60 13.16
CA ILE A 723 16.07 6.21 13.19
C ILE A 723 15.06 5.95 12.06
N PHE A 724 14.00 6.75 12.00
CA PHE A 724 12.89 6.59 11.06
C PHE A 724 12.82 7.73 10.04
N CYS A 725 12.75 7.43 8.75
CA CYS A 725 12.65 8.43 7.69
C CYS A 725 11.25 8.41 7.09
N ALA A 726 10.51 9.50 7.25
CA ALA A 726 9.16 9.61 6.75
C ALA A 726 9.14 9.77 5.22
N VAL A 727 8.41 8.87 4.56
CA VAL A 727 8.24 8.82 3.10
C VAL A 727 6.74 8.88 2.77
N PRO A 728 6.06 10.02 3.02
CA PRO A 728 4.69 10.19 2.55
C PRO A 728 4.66 10.27 1.01
N PRO A 729 3.53 9.87 0.39
CA PRO A 729 3.33 10.02 -1.05
C PRO A 729 3.69 11.41 -1.57
N GLY A 730 4.40 11.43 -2.70
CA GLY A 730 4.63 12.64 -3.47
C GLY A 730 3.45 12.98 -4.37
N VAL A 731 3.71 13.90 -5.30
CA VAL A 731 2.70 14.43 -6.23
C VAL A 731 2.05 13.33 -7.08
N ALA A 732 2.83 12.33 -7.49
CA ALA A 732 2.40 11.22 -8.32
C ALA A 732 2.23 9.91 -7.55
N GLY A 733 1.89 9.98 -6.25
CA GLY A 733 1.71 8.81 -5.40
C GLY A 733 3.01 8.13 -4.92
N TRP A 734 4.17 8.50 -5.47
CA TRP A 734 5.48 7.96 -5.07
C TRP A 734 6.46 9.07 -4.66
N ALA A 735 7.58 8.70 -4.03
CA ALA A 735 8.59 9.66 -3.57
C ALA A 735 10.04 9.17 -3.83
N PRO A 736 10.92 10.00 -4.44
CA PRO A 736 12.33 9.69 -4.73
C PRO A 736 13.25 9.77 -3.50
N ARG A 737 12.70 9.55 -2.30
CA ARG A 737 13.46 9.56 -1.04
C ARG A 737 13.51 8.20 -0.38
N ILE A 738 12.76 7.25 -0.93
CA ILE A 738 12.70 5.89 -0.41
C ILE A 738 14.08 5.25 -0.50
N GLU A 739 14.78 5.48 -1.61
CA GLU A 739 16.13 5.01 -1.87
C GLU A 739 17.18 5.72 -1.00
N ASP A 740 17.05 7.03 -0.78
CA ASP A 740 17.92 7.80 0.10
C ASP A 740 17.87 7.27 1.54
N ALA A 741 16.65 7.08 2.07
CA ALA A 741 16.42 6.58 3.41
C ALA A 741 17.00 5.18 3.61
N ILE A 742 16.67 4.26 2.69
CA ILE A 742 17.12 2.86 2.74
C ILE A 742 18.65 2.79 2.64
N PHE A 743 19.26 3.53 1.72
CA PHE A 743 20.71 3.49 1.51
C PHE A 743 21.49 4.05 2.70
N ALA A 744 20.93 5.02 3.43
CA ALA A 744 21.49 5.56 4.67
C ALA A 744 21.18 4.72 5.94
N GLY A 745 20.50 3.57 5.78
CA GLY A 745 20.06 2.72 6.89
C GLY A 745 19.00 3.37 7.80
N CYS A 746 18.27 4.37 7.30
CA CYS A 746 17.14 5.02 7.97
C CYS A 746 15.85 4.28 7.63
N ILE A 747 15.11 3.80 8.63
CA ILE A 747 13.94 2.94 8.42
C ILE A 747 12.81 3.76 7.77
N PRO A 748 12.39 3.44 6.54
CA PRO A 748 11.34 4.20 5.86
C PRO A 748 9.99 4.02 6.57
N VAL A 749 9.28 5.13 6.76
CA VAL A 749 7.91 5.17 7.29
C VAL A 749 6.96 5.56 6.17
N MET A 750 6.06 4.66 5.81
CA MET A 750 5.14 4.80 4.69
C MET A 750 3.78 5.27 5.19
N PHE A 751 3.18 6.22 4.46
CA PHE A 751 1.94 6.89 4.86
C PHE A 751 0.80 6.66 3.87
N ASP A 752 0.69 5.43 3.36
CA ASP A 752 -0.27 5.09 2.33
C ASP A 752 -0.69 3.62 2.42
N ASP A 753 -1.96 3.39 2.14
CA ASP A 753 -2.64 2.09 1.98
C ASP A 753 -3.04 1.82 0.52
N THR A 754 -2.74 2.77 -0.38
CA THR A 754 -3.17 2.76 -1.77
C THR A 754 -2.05 2.79 -2.79
N SER A 755 -0.80 2.63 -2.38
CA SER A 755 0.31 2.47 -3.30
C SER A 755 1.07 1.18 -3.03
N HIS A 756 1.43 0.51 -4.12
CA HIS A 756 2.45 -0.51 -4.13
C HIS A 756 3.85 0.12 -4.23
N LEU A 757 4.86 -0.59 -3.71
CA LEU A 757 6.25 -0.12 -3.66
C LEU A 757 7.16 -0.87 -4.65
N PRO A 758 8.36 -0.37 -4.94
CA PRO A 758 9.32 -1.06 -5.78
C PRO A 758 9.50 -2.52 -5.37
N PHE A 759 9.36 -3.41 -6.36
CA PHE A 759 9.46 -4.86 -6.20
C PHE A 759 8.61 -5.46 -5.08
N TRP A 760 7.44 -4.88 -4.76
CA TRP A 760 6.58 -5.34 -3.66
C TRP A 760 6.15 -6.82 -3.73
N GLU A 761 6.09 -7.41 -4.93
CA GLU A 761 5.79 -8.85 -5.11
C GLU A 761 6.97 -9.74 -4.70
N LEU A 762 8.18 -9.19 -4.71
CA LEU A 762 9.40 -9.91 -4.34
C LEU A 762 9.82 -9.60 -2.90
N LEU A 763 9.83 -8.32 -2.52
CA LEU A 763 10.26 -7.82 -1.22
C LEU A 763 9.09 -7.78 -0.23
N ASP A 764 9.30 -8.34 0.96
CA ASP A 764 8.42 -8.13 2.10
C ASP A 764 8.81 -6.83 2.81
N TRP A 765 8.19 -5.73 2.38
CA TRP A 765 8.42 -4.40 2.96
C TRP A 765 8.14 -4.32 4.46
N SER A 766 7.31 -5.22 5.02
CA SER A 766 7.04 -5.26 6.47
C SER A 766 8.26 -5.65 7.30
N LYS A 767 9.30 -6.23 6.67
CA LYS A 767 10.55 -6.62 7.33
C LYS A 767 11.51 -5.47 7.60
N PHE A 768 11.37 -4.34 6.89
CA PHE A 768 12.35 -3.26 6.91
C PHE A 768 11.72 -1.86 6.79
N SER A 769 10.40 -1.74 6.90
CA SER A 769 9.70 -0.46 6.89
C SER A 769 8.55 -0.45 7.89
N VAL A 770 8.12 0.74 8.26
CA VAL A 770 6.95 0.96 9.13
C VAL A 770 5.84 1.54 8.28
N ARG A 771 4.60 1.08 8.48
CA ARG A 771 3.42 1.75 7.92
C ARG A 771 2.68 2.50 9.01
N VAL A 772 2.26 3.72 8.68
CA VAL A 772 1.31 4.53 9.45
C VAL A 772 0.15 4.88 8.54
N PHE A 773 -1.09 4.52 8.90
CA PHE A 773 -2.23 4.91 8.09
C PHE A 773 -2.42 6.44 8.11
N THR A 774 -2.98 7.02 7.05
CA THR A 774 -3.17 8.48 6.93
C THR A 774 -3.97 9.08 8.08
N HIS A 775 -4.94 8.34 8.62
CA HIS A 775 -5.75 8.73 9.79
C HIS A 775 -5.02 8.56 11.13
N GLU A 776 -3.92 7.80 11.17
CA GLU A 776 -3.11 7.57 12.37
C GLU A 776 -1.92 8.53 12.48
N VAL A 777 -1.71 9.43 11.51
CA VAL A 777 -0.56 10.37 11.50
C VAL A 777 -0.48 11.24 12.76
N GLN A 778 -1.60 11.45 13.45
CA GLN A 778 -1.63 12.12 14.75
C GLN A 778 -0.95 11.33 15.88
N TYR A 779 -0.84 10.01 15.76
CA TYR A 779 -0.17 9.10 16.71
C TYR A 779 1.23 8.68 16.22
N LEU A 780 1.79 9.35 15.21
CA LEU A 780 3.05 8.95 14.56
C LEU A 780 4.18 8.68 15.58
N GLU A 781 4.45 9.63 16.47
CA GLU A 781 5.53 9.52 17.45
C GLU A 781 5.29 8.37 18.44
N GLU A 782 4.04 8.12 18.85
CA GLU A 782 3.67 7.00 19.71
C GLU A 782 3.87 5.66 19.01
N ILE A 783 3.47 5.56 17.74
CA ILE A 783 3.66 4.37 16.91
C ILE A 783 5.16 4.09 16.74
N LEU A 784 5.96 5.10 16.40
CA LEU A 784 7.41 4.94 16.20
C LEU A 784 8.13 4.58 17.51
N MET A 785 7.70 5.12 18.65
CA MET A 785 8.25 4.76 19.97
C MET A 785 7.80 3.39 20.47
N SER A 786 6.77 2.79 19.87
CA SER A 786 6.31 1.45 20.25
C SER A 786 7.26 0.33 19.81
N TYR A 787 8.12 0.60 18.82
CA TYR A 787 9.11 -0.36 18.34
C TYR A 787 10.26 -0.50 19.33
N SER A 788 10.57 -1.74 19.69
CA SER A 788 11.73 -2.07 20.52
C SER A 788 13.04 -1.86 19.75
N MET A 789 14.14 -1.65 20.49
CA MET A 789 15.46 -1.49 19.87
C MET A 789 15.87 -2.73 19.05
N GLN A 790 15.48 -3.93 19.50
CA GLN A 790 15.75 -5.18 18.78
C GLN A 790 15.00 -5.21 17.43
N GLU A 791 13.73 -4.78 17.39
CA GLU A 791 12.98 -4.67 16.14
C GLU A 791 13.64 -3.64 15.20
N ILE A 792 14.05 -2.50 15.73
CA ILE A 792 14.75 -1.44 14.97
C ILE A 792 16.07 -1.97 14.39
N GLN A 793 16.90 -2.66 15.18
CA GLN A 793 18.15 -3.27 14.73
C GLN A 793 17.91 -4.31 13.63
N ASN A 794 16.90 -5.16 13.79
CA ASN A 794 16.53 -6.16 12.78
C ASN A 794 16.05 -5.51 11.48
N MET A 795 15.21 -4.47 11.58
CA MET A 795 14.77 -3.71 10.40
C MET A 795 15.95 -3.05 9.70
N GLN A 796 16.87 -2.44 10.44
CA GLN A 796 18.06 -1.81 9.87
C GLN A 796 19.01 -2.83 9.23
N ALA A 797 19.19 -4.01 9.82
CA ALA A 797 19.95 -5.09 9.20
C ALA A 797 19.29 -5.56 7.89
N ASN A 798 17.97 -5.66 7.87
CA ASN A 798 17.20 -5.96 6.65
C ASN A 798 17.35 -4.87 5.58
N LEU A 799 17.48 -3.58 5.95
CA LEU A 799 17.80 -2.51 4.99
C LEU A 799 19.12 -2.77 4.25
N LEU A 800 20.14 -3.26 4.95
CA LEU A 800 21.43 -3.58 4.35
C LEU A 800 21.35 -4.73 3.34
N HIS A 801 20.38 -5.65 3.50
CA HIS A 801 20.11 -6.69 2.52
C HIS A 801 19.40 -6.18 1.25
N VAL A 802 18.65 -5.06 1.34
CA VAL A 802 17.83 -4.53 0.24
C VAL A 802 18.37 -3.29 -0.46
N ARG A 803 19.28 -2.55 0.15
CA ARG A 803 19.72 -1.23 -0.37
C ARG A 803 20.29 -1.30 -1.80
N ASP A 804 21.03 -2.35 -2.15
CA ASP A 804 21.64 -2.50 -3.46
C ASP A 804 20.60 -2.90 -4.53
N ILE A 805 19.52 -3.55 -4.11
CA ILE A 805 18.37 -3.89 -4.97
C ILE A 805 17.64 -2.62 -5.43
N LEU A 806 17.70 -1.56 -4.62
CA LEU A 806 16.92 -0.34 -4.82
C LEU A 806 17.75 0.86 -5.32
N MET A 807 19.08 0.75 -5.37
CA MET A 807 19.99 1.83 -5.75
C MET A 807 20.70 1.53 -7.08
N TYR A 808 20.54 2.43 -8.06
CA TYR A 808 21.29 2.35 -9.31
C TYR A 808 22.78 2.70 -9.11
N PRO A 809 23.70 2.12 -9.90
CA PRO A 809 25.11 2.47 -9.85
C PRO A 809 25.42 3.83 -10.45
N LEU A 810 26.67 4.26 -10.25
CA LEU A 810 27.22 5.40 -10.98
C LEU A 810 27.33 5.08 -12.47
N ASP A 811 27.49 6.13 -13.26
CA ASP A 811 27.36 6.06 -14.72
C ASP A 811 28.45 5.20 -15.38
N ASP A 812 29.59 5.05 -14.71
CA ASP A 812 30.74 4.22 -15.09
C ASP A 812 30.67 2.77 -14.57
N GLU A 813 29.66 2.45 -13.75
CA GLU A 813 29.52 1.18 -13.03
C GLU A 813 28.24 0.41 -13.46
N HIS A 814 27.66 0.73 -14.62
CA HIS A 814 26.39 0.10 -15.04
C HIS A 814 26.48 -1.42 -15.22
N GLU A 815 27.63 -1.95 -15.62
CA GLU A 815 27.83 -3.41 -15.78
C GLU A 815 27.71 -4.17 -14.44
N ASP A 816 27.93 -3.52 -13.30
CA ASP A 816 27.76 -4.12 -11.98
C ASP A 816 26.33 -4.62 -11.77
N MET A 817 25.34 -3.99 -12.44
CA MET A 817 23.94 -4.43 -12.36
C MET A 817 23.71 -5.84 -12.92
N LEU A 818 24.61 -6.36 -13.75
CA LEU A 818 24.51 -7.70 -14.35
C LEU A 818 25.06 -8.81 -13.44
N VAL A 819 25.83 -8.45 -12.42
CA VAL A 819 26.52 -9.39 -11.52
C VAL A 819 26.12 -9.22 -10.05
N THR A 820 25.48 -8.11 -9.71
CA THR A 820 24.96 -7.81 -8.36
C THR A 820 23.44 -7.96 -8.29
N ARG A 821 22.93 -8.03 -7.05
CA ARG A 821 21.49 -7.92 -6.75
C ARG A 821 21.07 -6.46 -6.91
N SER A 822 20.83 -6.06 -8.16
CA SER A 822 20.57 -4.68 -8.57
C SER A 822 19.10 -4.44 -8.93
N PRO A 823 18.68 -3.17 -9.15
CA PRO A 823 17.36 -2.87 -9.68
C PRO A 823 17.06 -3.58 -11.00
N LEU A 824 18.06 -3.69 -11.90
CA LEU A 824 17.89 -4.39 -13.18
C LEU A 824 17.68 -5.90 -12.99
N SER A 825 18.46 -6.53 -12.13
CA SER A 825 18.32 -7.96 -11.82
C SER A 825 16.90 -8.26 -11.32
N PHE A 826 16.40 -7.46 -10.38
CA PHE A 826 15.06 -7.64 -9.82
C PHE A 826 13.96 -7.34 -10.83
N ALA A 827 14.10 -6.29 -11.66
CA ALA A 827 13.15 -6.00 -12.73
C ALA A 827 13.03 -7.16 -13.72
N LEU A 828 14.15 -7.78 -14.11
CA LEU A 828 14.17 -8.93 -15.02
C LEU A 828 13.54 -10.17 -14.39
N HIS A 829 13.87 -10.49 -13.13
CA HIS A 829 13.29 -11.62 -12.42
C HIS A 829 11.78 -11.46 -12.19
N GLN A 830 11.31 -10.27 -11.80
CA GLN A 830 9.89 -10.00 -11.67
C GLN A 830 9.18 -10.05 -13.04
N THR A 831 9.83 -9.59 -14.10
CA THR A 831 9.32 -9.72 -15.49
C THR A 831 9.15 -11.17 -15.88
N GLN A 832 10.15 -12.02 -15.59
CA GLN A 832 10.06 -13.45 -15.84
C GLN A 832 8.87 -14.07 -15.09
N LEU A 833 8.64 -13.69 -13.84
CA LEU A 833 7.50 -14.15 -13.05
C LEU A 833 6.15 -13.69 -13.64
N ARG A 834 6.07 -12.46 -14.19
CA ARG A 834 4.88 -11.99 -14.93
C ARG A 834 4.63 -12.84 -16.17
N LEU A 835 5.67 -13.14 -16.95
CA LEU A 835 5.56 -13.97 -18.16
C LEU A 835 5.12 -15.42 -17.87
N LEU A 836 5.42 -15.94 -16.67
CA LEU A 836 4.98 -17.27 -16.20
C LEU A 836 3.55 -17.28 -15.64
N THR A 837 2.90 -16.13 -15.56
CA THR A 837 1.53 -16.01 -15.06
C THR A 837 0.54 -16.16 -16.22
N ARG A 838 -0.59 -16.82 -15.95
CA ARG A 838 -1.73 -16.94 -16.86
C ARG A 838 -2.98 -16.41 -16.17
N TRP A 839 -3.89 -15.82 -16.94
CA TRP A 839 -5.09 -15.17 -16.39
C TRP A 839 -6.36 -15.78 -16.97
N PRO A 840 -7.47 -15.81 -16.20
CA PRO A 840 -8.76 -16.25 -16.74
C PRO A 840 -9.26 -15.26 -17.78
N ILE A 841 -9.54 -15.76 -18.99
CA ILE A 841 -10.05 -14.94 -20.09
C ILE A 841 -11.57 -15.01 -20.14
N SER A 842 -12.22 -13.88 -20.43
CA SER A 842 -13.65 -13.84 -20.74
C SER A 842 -13.96 -14.57 -22.06
N GLY A 843 -14.63 -15.73 -21.98
CA GLY A 843 -15.20 -16.46 -23.11
C GLY A 843 -16.71 -16.72 -22.92
N PRO A 844 -17.44 -17.22 -23.93
CA PRO A 844 -18.92 -17.31 -23.92
C PRO A 844 -19.57 -18.22 -22.86
N GLU A 845 -18.84 -18.78 -21.88
CA GLU A 845 -19.37 -19.81 -20.97
C GLU A 845 -19.12 -19.55 -19.47
N PHE A 846 -18.68 -18.35 -19.06
CA PHE A 846 -18.34 -18.07 -17.64
C PHE A 846 -19.18 -16.99 -16.94
N TYR A 847 -20.41 -16.79 -17.38
CA TYR A 847 -21.44 -16.15 -16.57
C TYR A 847 -22.53 -17.19 -16.23
N PRO A 848 -22.78 -17.54 -14.96
CA PRO A 848 -24.15 -17.82 -14.58
C PRO A 848 -24.90 -16.51 -14.78
N SER A 849 -25.70 -16.47 -15.83
CA SER A 849 -26.73 -15.49 -16.08
C SER A 849 -27.46 -15.13 -14.78
N PHE A 850 -27.31 -13.89 -14.30
CA PHE A 850 -28.19 -13.34 -13.29
C PHE A 850 -28.88 -12.08 -13.84
N VAL A 851 -30.13 -12.32 -14.21
CA VAL A 851 -31.30 -11.44 -14.20
C VAL A 851 -31.28 -10.24 -15.16
N ASP A 852 -31.91 -10.46 -16.32
CA ASP A 852 -32.71 -9.43 -16.99
C ASP A 852 -33.70 -8.82 -15.98
N VAL A 853 -33.39 -7.63 -15.46
CA VAL A 853 -34.42 -6.76 -14.88
C VAL A 853 -35.12 -6.12 -16.07
N HIS A 854 -36.28 -6.69 -16.42
CA HIS A 854 -37.24 -6.06 -17.32
C HIS A 854 -37.50 -4.61 -16.88
N VAL A 855 -37.04 -3.66 -17.69
CA VAL A 855 -37.57 -2.31 -17.70
C VAL A 855 -38.86 -2.36 -18.51
N SER A 856 -39.99 -2.30 -17.82
CA SER A 856 -41.27 -1.84 -18.38
C SER A 856 -41.41 -0.34 -18.17
#